data_AF-A0A8C5WHX1-F1
#
_entry.id   AF-A0A8C5WHX1-F1
#
_cell.length_a   1.000
_cell.length_b   1.000
_cell.length_c   1.000
_cell.angle_alpha   90.00
_cell.angle_beta   90.00
_cell.angle_gamma   90.00
#
_symmetry.space_group_name_H-M   'P 1'
#
loop_
_entity.id
_entity.type
_entity.pdbx_description
1 polymer ?
#
loop_
_entity_poly.entity_id
_entity_poly.type
_entity_poly.pdbx_seq_one_letter_code
_entity_poly.pdbx_strand_id
1 'polypeptide(L)'
;MNGPIEICSPGNYVAAKSRGTAILFSRDVPFQLDDQLVDPEGRYLFIKGKISDISYTFASVYLPNVNQHRCLAHIIKRLTTFSSGILILAGDFNVPLEPRLDTSRKSSSIPPCSLRHIRRSLDSLRLVDVWRAFNAGTREYTFYSNVHASSSRIDYIFLPQHLLHLVLTAEIGTRTWSDHAPIWMDLHSPLFRPRERTWRLNTTLLDDPLLRMEFSDRLKQYFQDNLDIGDVPVATVWEAHKAVIRGHFIGAATAIKRAKTTEIADLLHNIRRLESQTDPVTDASFQEATLLRRRLNEILDEKIRLDAIKAKCRFALSENRPSRLLAILLRQRRRLAYIAKIKLKNGLCSSLPADIMEEFASYYQSLYHIDAIEGPGSLPESLSAYLQSRVTSKLSSSARESLATPISIEELSTALKSMKNGRCPGPDGLPLEYYKCFGESLSPLLVRLFRSIDGTTHLHPRTLAATITVIPKPGKDHSACKNYRPISLLNVDTKILAKILATRLIPYVSGLVKPDQVGFMPGREAKDATSRALNAITLAKRSGQALLLFSVDAEKAFDRVRWNYLFEVLHLIGLPDNYFHWITALYRKPTARVRINGALSTEITIYNGTRQGCPLSPLLFALSLEPLLESVRSDADISGVRGRSREHVVSAYADDLLFMLTNTESSLPAALKTLAEFGEHSGFRINADKSEFLDINLHPIVASRLKQRFPYAWCPTKMRYLGIWLTSSHSRLFELNYKPLLDSFRADLAGWNNKFISWLGRVNVIKMNLLPRLLYVFQTVPIHIPAEFFVTLRSLILKFIWPKGKPRVRYETLCRAKNRGGLALPDTKLYFYATQLTRVLDWSLTSAEKLWLDLEEELMGTPLWTLPWIRPRDSMERQTLWSIPRETLRIWRKIRMSRSLSSAVSPLLPLHHNPGFLPGVCPDLRRRLDLPDRITVQSFLKDGIVPPLVAADGSPPPTFLEHFNCAQIKSFLQSLNAGFSLTRPLLPFENFYRLGIPLARSISTLYRLLQDSITDPPQFQSTWQDILGDSFSDETWSMTYELSHRGSPWLKCAENAYKILTLWYWTPERIHRIQPTSDPLCWRCGSDVGSFLHIWWTCPLLGPFWRMVHEGVCNITTLDVTFSASTYLLLHFPTSIKTMRKSAALRLVLAARLLIPVHWKSRTIPSKRMWVNEVERLRAVDRLVAVERDQIETFCDAWIYWDEYRSGDTADTITSPRTAADRGV
;
A
#
# COMPACT_ATOMS: atom_id res chain seq x y z
N MET A 1 -7.18 5.09 -21.48
CA MET A 1 -6.28 3.95 -21.76
C MET A 1 -4.88 4.50 -21.66
N ASN A 2 -4.13 4.32 -20.56
CA ASN A 2 -2.76 4.86 -20.45
C ASN A 2 -2.05 4.30 -19.19
N GLY A 3 -1.06 3.44 -19.41
CA GLY A 3 -0.12 2.93 -18.40
C GLY A 3 1.14 2.33 -19.07
N PRO A 4 2.31 2.36 -18.41
CA PRO A 4 3.61 2.39 -19.10
C PRO A 4 3.91 1.13 -19.93
N ILE A 5 4.27 1.35 -21.18
CA ILE A 5 4.74 0.34 -22.13
C ILE A 5 6.11 -0.18 -21.66
N GLU A 6 6.37 -1.48 -21.80
CA GLU A 6 7.69 -2.06 -21.58
C GLU A 6 8.60 -1.57 -22.71
N ILE A 7 9.48 -0.61 -22.43
CA ILE A 7 10.45 -0.10 -23.40
C ILE A 7 11.70 -0.98 -23.27
N CYS A 8 11.92 -1.89 -24.21
CA CYS A 8 13.23 -2.50 -24.41
C CYS A 8 14.07 -1.51 -25.24
N SER A 9 14.82 -0.63 -24.60
CA SER A 9 15.84 0.21 -25.27
C SER A 9 17.23 -0.07 -24.70
N PRO A 10 18.30 0.16 -25.48
CA PRO A 10 19.65 0.25 -24.94
C PRO A 10 19.70 1.38 -23.88
N GLY A 11 20.54 1.20 -22.87
CA GLY A 11 20.70 2.16 -21.78
C GLY A 11 21.09 3.57 -22.24
N ASN A 12 20.76 4.55 -21.39
CA ASN A 12 21.13 5.97 -21.44
C ASN A 12 20.61 6.80 -22.62
N TYR A 13 19.41 7.40 -22.51
CA TYR A 13 19.08 8.57 -23.35
C TYR A 13 18.28 9.66 -22.61
N VAL A 14 19.02 10.69 -22.15
CA VAL A 14 18.56 12.08 -22.01
C VAL A 14 19.49 12.97 -22.86
N ALA A 15 19.71 12.57 -24.11
CA ALA A 15 20.41 13.38 -25.09
C ALA A 15 19.49 13.50 -26.31
N ALA A 16 19.19 14.73 -26.73
CA ALA A 16 18.11 15.07 -27.65
C ALA A 16 18.34 14.68 -29.14
N LYS A 17 19.26 13.75 -29.46
CA LYS A 17 19.59 13.36 -30.85
C LYS A 17 20.17 11.93 -30.96
N SER A 18 19.48 10.88 -30.49
CA SER A 18 19.84 9.49 -30.81
C SER A 18 18.86 8.87 -31.81
N ARG A 19 19.40 8.20 -32.84
CA ARG A 19 18.68 7.50 -33.91
C ARG A 19 18.57 6.03 -33.52
N GLY A 20 17.35 5.46 -33.47
CA GLY A 20 17.17 4.03 -33.19
C GLY A 20 15.72 3.54 -33.28
N THR A 21 15.53 2.25 -33.56
CA THR A 21 14.21 1.57 -33.63
C THR A 21 13.71 1.09 -32.26
N ALA A 22 12.40 1.04 -32.05
CA ALA A 22 11.79 0.50 -30.83
C ALA A 22 10.53 -0.32 -31.11
N ILE A 23 10.29 -1.36 -30.29
CA ILE A 23 9.07 -2.17 -30.30
C ILE A 23 8.39 -2.02 -28.95
N LEU A 24 7.06 -1.81 -28.98
CA LEU A 24 6.28 -1.41 -27.83
C LEU A 24 5.06 -2.33 -27.66
N PHE A 25 5.02 -3.12 -26.58
CA PHE A 25 3.87 -3.98 -26.26
C PHE A 25 2.95 -3.33 -25.23
N SER A 26 1.64 -3.38 -25.50
CA SER A 26 0.65 -3.05 -24.48
C SER A 26 0.74 -4.03 -23.31
N ARG A 27 0.59 -3.52 -22.08
CA ARG A 27 0.53 -4.37 -20.86
C ARG A 27 -0.61 -5.39 -20.87
N ASP A 28 -1.61 -5.17 -21.72
CA ASP A 28 -2.76 -6.05 -21.85
C ASP A 28 -2.50 -7.25 -22.78
N VAL A 29 -1.36 -7.25 -23.50
CA VAL A 29 -0.91 -8.38 -24.30
C VAL A 29 -0.01 -9.26 -23.42
N PRO A 30 -0.34 -10.54 -23.19
CA PRO A 30 0.48 -11.46 -22.39
C PRO A 30 1.67 -11.96 -23.22
N PHE A 31 2.57 -11.05 -23.58
CA PHE A 31 3.79 -11.37 -24.33
C PHE A 31 4.87 -11.90 -23.37
N GLN A 32 5.31 -13.13 -23.62
CA GLN A 32 6.47 -13.72 -22.96
C GLN A 32 7.68 -13.59 -23.88
N LEU A 33 8.64 -12.74 -23.48
CA LEU A 33 9.91 -12.60 -24.19
C LEU A 33 10.74 -13.88 -24.03
N ASP A 34 11.10 -14.49 -25.15
CA ASP A 34 12.00 -15.65 -25.20
C ASP A 34 13.44 -15.21 -25.51
N ASP A 35 13.62 -14.35 -26.53
CA ASP A 35 14.93 -13.87 -26.96
C ASP A 35 14.84 -12.48 -27.62
N GLN A 36 15.96 -11.74 -27.65
CA GLN A 36 16.05 -10.43 -28.30
C GLN A 36 17.40 -10.24 -29.00
N LEU A 37 17.37 -9.61 -30.18
CA LEU A 37 18.56 -9.22 -30.93
C LEU A 37 18.53 -7.71 -31.18
N VAL A 38 19.58 -7.01 -30.76
CA VAL A 38 19.70 -5.56 -30.84
C VAL A 38 20.93 -5.18 -31.64
N ASP A 39 20.76 -4.26 -32.57
CA ASP A 39 21.87 -3.68 -33.32
C ASP A 39 22.57 -2.54 -32.54
N PRO A 40 23.91 -2.54 -32.40
CA PRO A 40 24.64 -1.47 -31.71
C PRO A 40 24.45 -0.08 -32.33
N GLU A 41 24.18 -0.01 -33.63
CA GLU A 41 23.95 1.24 -34.36
C GLU A 41 22.47 1.64 -34.41
N GLY A 42 21.58 0.86 -33.80
CA GLY A 42 20.15 1.15 -33.70
C GLY A 42 19.34 0.91 -34.99
N ARG A 43 19.87 0.16 -35.96
CA ARG A 43 19.22 -0.06 -37.27
C ARG A 43 18.13 -1.12 -37.28
N TYR A 44 18.19 -2.09 -36.37
CA TYR A 44 17.14 -3.09 -36.23
C TYR A 44 17.02 -3.59 -34.78
N LEU A 45 15.81 -4.02 -34.45
CA LEU A 45 15.45 -4.66 -33.19
C LEU A 45 14.56 -5.87 -33.51
N PHE A 46 15.02 -7.07 -33.16
CA PHE A 46 14.22 -8.29 -33.29
C PHE A 46 13.87 -8.81 -31.90
N ILE A 47 12.61 -9.18 -31.74
CA ILE A 47 12.06 -9.71 -30.50
C ILE A 47 11.31 -11.01 -30.83
N LYS A 48 11.69 -12.09 -30.15
CA LYS A 48 11.04 -13.39 -30.24
C LYS A 48 10.35 -13.70 -28.93
N GLY A 49 9.13 -14.20 -29.01
CA GLY A 49 8.38 -14.58 -27.81
C GLY A 49 7.04 -15.20 -28.11
N LYS A 50 6.30 -15.52 -27.06
CA LYS A 50 4.99 -16.18 -27.15
C LYS A 50 3.87 -15.25 -26.71
N ILE A 51 2.76 -15.28 -27.43
CA ILE A 51 1.48 -14.71 -26.99
C ILE A 51 0.54 -15.90 -26.84
N SER A 52 0.16 -16.20 -25.60
CA SER A 52 -0.44 -17.48 -25.23
C SER A 52 0.49 -18.65 -25.60
N ASP A 53 0.10 -19.54 -26.52
CA ASP A 53 0.91 -20.69 -26.97
C ASP A 53 1.48 -20.50 -28.39
N ILE A 54 1.17 -19.39 -29.07
CA ILE A 54 1.66 -19.11 -30.42
C ILE A 54 2.96 -18.30 -30.35
N SER A 55 3.98 -18.75 -31.09
CA SER A 55 5.26 -18.06 -31.19
C SER A 55 5.19 -16.94 -32.22
N TYR A 56 5.65 -15.75 -31.84
CA TYR A 56 5.74 -14.56 -32.68
C TYR A 56 7.19 -14.06 -32.73
N THR A 57 7.58 -13.54 -33.90
CA THR A 57 8.80 -12.76 -34.09
C THR A 57 8.43 -11.38 -34.61
N PHE A 58 8.75 -10.35 -33.84
CA PHE A 58 8.56 -8.96 -34.23
C PHE A 58 9.90 -8.36 -34.62
N ALA A 59 9.99 -7.79 -35.82
CA ALA A 59 11.18 -7.14 -36.34
C ALA A 59 10.88 -5.68 -36.69
N SER A 60 11.61 -4.75 -36.06
CA SER A 60 11.58 -3.33 -36.40
C SER A 60 12.87 -2.93 -37.09
N VAL A 61 12.79 -2.26 -38.24
CA VAL A 61 13.95 -1.94 -39.09
C VAL A 61 13.96 -0.45 -39.49
N TYR A 62 15.15 0.13 -39.53
CA TYR A 62 15.44 1.44 -40.10
C TYR A 62 16.57 1.31 -41.13
N LEU A 63 16.28 1.58 -42.41
CA LEU A 63 17.28 1.55 -43.47
C LEU A 63 17.87 2.94 -43.72
N PRO A 64 19.20 3.07 -43.90
CA PRO A 64 19.83 4.35 -44.21
C PRO A 64 19.53 4.81 -45.66
N ASN A 65 19.71 6.10 -45.95
CA ASN A 65 19.53 6.67 -47.30
C ASN A 65 20.55 6.18 -48.35
N VAL A 66 21.62 5.49 -47.93
CA VAL A 66 22.71 5.01 -48.81
C VAL A 66 22.89 3.50 -48.62
N ASN A 67 23.12 2.74 -49.70
CA ASN A 67 23.37 1.28 -49.67
C ASN A 67 22.24 0.43 -49.05
N GLN A 68 20.98 0.85 -49.23
CA GLN A 68 19.78 0.20 -48.67
C GLN A 68 19.71 -1.31 -48.96
N HIS A 69 20.03 -1.73 -50.18
CA HIS A 69 20.00 -3.14 -50.59
C HIS A 69 21.00 -4.02 -49.82
N ARG A 70 22.21 -3.53 -49.54
CA ARG A 70 23.22 -4.27 -48.74
C ARG A 70 22.79 -4.35 -47.27
N CYS A 71 22.26 -3.26 -46.74
CA CYS A 71 21.82 -3.22 -45.35
C CYS A 71 20.63 -4.17 -45.13
N LEU A 72 19.63 -4.16 -46.02
CA LEU A 72 18.48 -5.05 -45.93
C LEU A 72 18.88 -6.52 -46.09
N ALA A 73 19.79 -6.85 -47.02
CA ALA A 73 20.29 -8.22 -47.18
C ALA A 73 20.99 -8.74 -45.91
N HIS A 74 21.75 -7.89 -45.22
CA HIS A 74 22.36 -8.23 -43.94
C HIS A 74 21.32 -8.48 -42.84
N ILE A 75 20.31 -7.60 -42.76
CA ILE A 75 19.21 -7.71 -41.79
C ILE A 75 18.40 -8.99 -42.03
N ILE A 76 18.04 -9.29 -43.28
CA ILE A 76 17.29 -10.50 -43.65
C ILE A 76 18.08 -11.76 -43.35
N LYS A 77 19.39 -11.80 -43.62
CA LYS A 77 20.25 -12.94 -43.27
C LYS A 77 20.29 -13.21 -41.77
N ARG A 78 20.23 -12.17 -40.92
CA ARG A 78 20.13 -12.35 -39.46
C ARG A 78 18.72 -12.75 -39.04
N LEU A 79 17.71 -12.17 -39.69
CA LEU A 79 16.30 -12.45 -39.41
C LEU A 79 15.95 -13.90 -39.69
N THR A 80 16.46 -14.49 -40.79
CA THR A 80 16.25 -15.92 -41.13
C THR A 80 16.75 -16.86 -40.03
N THR A 81 17.86 -16.52 -39.36
CA THR A 81 18.43 -17.35 -38.29
C THR A 81 17.70 -17.15 -36.96
N PHE A 82 17.11 -15.97 -36.75
CA PHE A 82 16.48 -15.59 -35.50
C PHE A 82 14.97 -15.90 -35.47
N SER A 83 14.31 -15.88 -36.63
CA SER A 83 12.85 -15.96 -36.74
C SER A 83 12.31 -17.34 -36.36
N SER A 84 11.21 -17.35 -35.61
CA SER A 84 10.40 -18.54 -35.38
C SER A 84 8.93 -18.19 -35.17
N GLY A 85 8.02 -19.02 -35.67
CA GLY A 85 6.59 -18.76 -35.60
C GLY A 85 6.15 -17.65 -36.57
N ILE A 86 5.17 -16.83 -36.17
CA ILE A 86 4.61 -15.77 -37.00
C ILE A 86 5.57 -14.58 -37.04
N LEU A 87 6.12 -14.28 -38.21
CA LEU A 87 7.01 -13.13 -38.44
C LEU A 87 6.23 -11.88 -38.84
N ILE A 88 6.46 -10.78 -38.14
CA ILE A 88 5.96 -9.44 -38.50
C ILE A 88 7.18 -8.52 -38.63
N LEU A 89 7.41 -7.99 -39.83
CA LEU A 89 8.50 -7.05 -40.12
C LEU A 89 7.91 -5.68 -40.43
N ALA A 90 8.33 -4.63 -39.72
CA ALA A 90 7.84 -3.28 -39.95
C ALA A 90 8.94 -2.22 -39.78
N GLY A 91 8.79 -1.07 -40.42
CA GLY A 91 9.68 0.07 -40.17
C GLY A 91 9.82 1.02 -41.35
N ASP A 92 10.82 1.89 -41.26
CA ASP A 92 11.17 2.87 -42.29
C ASP A 92 12.30 2.31 -43.17
N PHE A 93 11.97 2.09 -44.44
CA PHE A 93 12.89 1.52 -45.42
C PHE A 93 13.60 2.59 -46.25
N ASN A 94 13.20 3.87 -46.14
CA ASN A 94 13.71 4.98 -46.96
C ASN A 94 13.72 4.69 -48.49
N VAL A 95 12.87 3.75 -48.94
CA VAL A 95 12.82 3.27 -50.33
C VAL A 95 11.36 3.12 -50.78
N PRO A 96 10.94 3.77 -51.87
CA PRO A 96 9.68 3.45 -52.54
C PRO A 96 9.82 2.13 -53.30
N LEU A 97 9.03 1.11 -52.92
CA LEU A 97 9.10 -0.23 -53.52
C LEU A 97 8.50 -0.25 -54.92
N GLU A 98 7.49 0.57 -55.19
CA GLU A 98 6.85 0.76 -56.49
C GLU A 98 6.89 2.24 -56.91
N PRO A 99 7.99 2.72 -57.54
CA PRO A 99 8.15 4.15 -57.83
C PRO A 99 7.03 4.81 -58.67
N ARG A 100 6.22 4.04 -59.41
CA ARG A 100 5.09 4.59 -60.16
C ARG A 100 3.86 4.89 -59.31
N LEU A 101 3.72 4.25 -58.15
CA LEU A 101 2.57 4.37 -57.25
C LEU A 101 2.97 4.96 -55.88
N ASP A 102 4.23 4.78 -55.48
CA ASP A 102 4.75 5.13 -54.16
C ASP A 102 5.42 6.51 -54.12
N THR A 103 5.51 7.23 -55.24
CA THR A 103 6.09 8.59 -55.27
C THR A 103 5.27 9.53 -56.15
N SER A 104 5.13 10.80 -55.73
CA SER A 104 4.46 11.83 -56.54
C SER A 104 5.27 12.29 -57.77
N ARG A 105 6.60 12.12 -57.76
CA ARG A 105 7.48 12.41 -58.90
C ARG A 105 7.59 11.21 -59.86
N LYS A 106 7.71 11.49 -61.16
CA LYS A 106 7.86 10.45 -62.22
C LYS A 106 9.27 9.85 -62.34
N SER A 107 10.29 10.39 -61.65
CA SER A 107 11.67 9.85 -61.67
C SER A 107 12.12 9.35 -60.29
N SER A 108 12.46 8.06 -60.18
CA SER A 108 13.06 7.51 -58.96
C SER A 108 14.56 7.84 -58.88
N SER A 109 15.04 8.29 -57.73
CA SER A 109 16.47 8.50 -57.45
C SER A 109 17.27 7.20 -57.23
N ILE A 110 16.60 6.03 -57.22
CA ILE A 110 17.20 4.73 -56.88
C ILE A 110 17.46 3.90 -58.15
N PRO A 111 18.66 3.30 -58.31
CA PRO A 111 18.96 2.41 -59.43
C PRO A 111 18.04 1.18 -59.49
N PRO A 112 17.51 0.79 -60.67
CA PRO A 112 16.64 -0.39 -60.83
C PRO A 112 17.25 -1.70 -60.32
N CYS A 113 18.59 -1.82 -60.36
CA CYS A 113 19.30 -2.99 -59.85
C CYS A 113 19.19 -3.13 -58.32
N SER A 114 19.23 -2.03 -57.58
CA SER A 114 19.09 -2.01 -56.12
C SER A 114 17.67 -2.40 -55.68
N LEU A 115 16.65 -1.88 -56.37
CA LEU A 115 15.24 -2.24 -56.12
C LEU A 115 14.99 -3.73 -56.38
N ARG A 116 15.58 -4.29 -57.44
CA ARG A 116 15.49 -5.73 -57.74
C ARG A 116 16.11 -6.59 -56.64
N HIS A 117 17.22 -6.15 -56.04
CA HIS A 117 17.85 -6.86 -54.92
C HIS A 117 17.03 -6.78 -53.64
N ILE A 118 16.41 -5.63 -53.34
CA ILE A 118 15.52 -5.44 -52.19
C ILE A 118 14.31 -6.38 -52.31
N ARG A 119 13.65 -6.40 -53.48
CA ARG A 119 12.51 -7.29 -53.75
C ARG A 119 12.89 -8.77 -53.62
N ARG A 120 13.98 -9.20 -54.26
CA ARG A 120 14.51 -10.58 -54.11
C ARG A 120 14.78 -10.96 -52.65
N SER A 121 15.25 -10.01 -51.84
CA SER A 121 15.52 -10.27 -50.43
C SER A 121 14.22 -10.45 -49.64
N LEU A 122 13.19 -9.64 -49.89
CA LEU A 122 11.86 -9.80 -49.29
C LEU A 122 11.16 -11.09 -49.77
N ASP A 123 11.26 -11.41 -51.06
CA ASP A 123 10.71 -12.61 -51.69
C ASP A 123 11.33 -13.90 -51.11
N SER A 124 12.61 -13.85 -50.68
CA SER A 124 13.28 -15.00 -50.05
C SER A 124 12.59 -15.48 -48.78
N LEU A 125 11.85 -14.59 -48.10
CA LEU A 125 11.02 -14.87 -46.92
C LEU A 125 9.52 -14.92 -47.26
N ARG A 126 9.14 -14.79 -48.54
CA ARG A 126 7.75 -14.66 -49.03
C ARG A 126 6.97 -13.58 -48.27
N LEU A 127 7.63 -12.46 -47.96
CA LEU A 127 7.04 -11.33 -47.26
C LEU A 127 6.29 -10.43 -48.24
N VAL A 128 5.02 -10.16 -47.95
CA VAL A 128 4.14 -9.30 -48.74
C VAL A 128 3.85 -8.02 -47.98
N ASP A 129 3.85 -6.89 -48.69
CA ASP A 129 3.42 -5.59 -48.17
C ASP A 129 1.91 -5.62 -47.91
N VAL A 130 1.54 -5.55 -46.63
CA VAL A 130 0.16 -5.73 -46.17
C VAL A 130 -0.75 -4.64 -46.75
N TRP A 131 -0.35 -3.36 -46.67
CA TRP A 131 -1.24 -2.28 -47.11
C TRP A 131 -1.50 -2.32 -48.61
N ARG A 132 -0.47 -2.63 -49.43
CA ARG A 132 -0.60 -2.73 -50.89
C ARG A 132 -1.47 -3.92 -51.33
N ALA A 133 -1.46 -5.01 -50.56
CA ALA A 133 -2.31 -6.17 -50.82
C ALA A 133 -3.81 -5.85 -50.70
N PHE A 134 -4.19 -4.97 -49.76
CA PHE A 134 -5.59 -4.54 -49.57
C PHE A 134 -5.97 -3.29 -50.40
N ASN A 135 -4.98 -2.47 -50.80
CA ASN A 135 -5.19 -1.21 -51.53
C ASN A 135 -4.44 -1.22 -52.88
N ALA A 136 -4.82 -2.16 -53.75
CA ALA A 136 -4.21 -2.30 -55.07
C ALA A 136 -4.51 -1.06 -55.94
N GLY A 137 -3.47 -0.40 -56.45
CA GLY A 137 -3.60 0.75 -57.35
C GLY A 137 -3.85 2.10 -56.68
N THR A 138 -4.15 2.17 -55.38
CA THR A 138 -4.35 3.43 -54.65
C THR A 138 -3.03 4.16 -54.41
N ARG A 139 -3.02 5.50 -54.59
CA ARG A 139 -1.86 6.36 -54.30
C ARG A 139 -2.07 7.11 -52.99
N GLU A 140 -1.45 6.61 -51.93
CA GLU A 140 -1.31 7.30 -50.65
C GLU A 140 0.14 7.21 -50.18
N TYR A 141 0.59 8.22 -49.42
CA TYR A 141 1.99 8.42 -49.08
C TYR A 141 2.19 8.44 -47.57
N THR A 142 3.33 7.92 -47.12
CA THR A 142 3.68 7.91 -45.69
C THR A 142 4.54 9.10 -45.30
N PHE A 143 5.31 9.69 -46.22
CA PHE A 143 6.27 10.76 -45.94
C PHE A 143 6.14 11.94 -46.91
N TYR A 144 6.47 13.15 -46.47
CA TYR A 144 6.58 14.34 -47.31
C TYR A 144 7.85 15.13 -47.04
N SER A 145 8.56 15.47 -48.10
CA SER A 145 9.75 16.30 -48.04
C SER A 145 9.42 17.76 -48.33
N ASN A 146 9.61 18.64 -47.36
CA ASN A 146 9.48 20.09 -47.56
C ASN A 146 10.52 20.63 -48.56
N VAL A 147 11.76 20.12 -48.51
CA VAL A 147 12.87 20.58 -49.36
C VAL A 147 12.63 20.21 -50.83
N HIS A 148 11.99 19.07 -51.08
CA HIS A 148 11.76 18.56 -52.42
C HIS A 148 10.30 18.67 -52.89
N ALA A 149 9.42 19.26 -52.07
CA ALA A 149 7.98 19.36 -52.32
C ALA A 149 7.39 18.07 -52.92
N SER A 150 7.69 16.93 -52.29
CA SER A 150 7.35 15.61 -52.84
C SER A 150 6.88 14.65 -51.75
N SER A 151 5.94 13.79 -52.10
CA SER A 151 5.37 12.76 -51.22
C SER A 151 5.85 11.38 -51.64
N SER A 152 6.21 10.54 -50.67
CA SER A 152 6.66 9.17 -50.92
C SER A 152 6.15 8.19 -49.87
N ARG A 153 5.89 6.95 -50.26
CA ARG A 153 5.63 5.82 -49.35
C ARG A 153 6.94 5.09 -49.10
N ILE A 154 7.42 5.13 -47.86
CA ILE A 154 8.71 4.55 -47.45
C ILE A 154 8.62 3.72 -46.16
N ASP A 155 7.47 3.74 -45.49
CA ASP A 155 7.17 2.93 -44.32
C ASP A 155 6.33 1.71 -44.75
N TYR A 156 6.63 0.54 -44.20
CA TYR A 156 5.96 -0.70 -44.58
C TYR A 156 5.72 -1.63 -43.39
N ILE A 157 4.66 -2.44 -43.51
CA ILE A 157 4.41 -3.61 -42.66
C ILE A 157 4.35 -4.82 -43.59
N PHE A 158 5.17 -5.83 -43.28
CA PHE A 158 5.30 -7.06 -44.04
C PHE A 158 4.85 -8.27 -43.23
N LEU A 159 4.12 -9.17 -43.90
CA LEU A 159 3.69 -10.46 -43.39
C LEU A 159 4.00 -11.58 -44.39
N PRO A 160 4.27 -12.82 -43.93
CA PRO A 160 4.31 -13.97 -44.80
C PRO A 160 3.00 -14.13 -45.56
N GLN A 161 3.07 -14.38 -46.88
CA GLN A 161 1.91 -14.42 -47.78
C GLN A 161 0.77 -15.35 -47.29
N HIS A 162 1.10 -16.50 -46.69
CA HIS A 162 0.12 -17.46 -46.19
C HIS A 162 -0.72 -16.95 -45.00
N LEU A 163 -0.29 -15.86 -44.34
CA LEU A 163 -0.97 -15.27 -43.18
C LEU A 163 -1.82 -14.04 -43.53
N LEU A 164 -1.89 -13.65 -44.80
CA LEU A 164 -2.68 -12.48 -45.22
C LEU A 164 -4.18 -12.62 -44.90
N HIS A 165 -4.71 -13.84 -44.87
CA HIS A 165 -6.10 -14.13 -44.51
C HIS A 165 -6.46 -13.77 -43.05
N LEU A 166 -5.46 -13.55 -42.19
CA LEU A 166 -5.67 -13.13 -40.81
C LEU A 166 -5.82 -11.61 -40.67
N VAL A 167 -5.48 -10.83 -41.69
CA VAL A 167 -5.58 -9.37 -41.66
C VAL A 167 -7.02 -8.93 -41.95
N LEU A 168 -7.59 -8.10 -41.08
CA LEU A 168 -8.93 -7.55 -41.22
C LEU A 168 -8.94 -6.22 -41.96
N THR A 169 -8.03 -5.32 -41.61
CA THR A 169 -7.89 -3.97 -42.19
C THR A 169 -6.43 -3.54 -42.21
N ALA A 170 -6.06 -2.69 -43.17
CA ALA A 170 -4.76 -2.04 -43.25
C ALA A 170 -4.91 -0.63 -43.82
N GLU A 171 -4.52 0.40 -43.04
CA GLU A 171 -4.79 1.82 -43.36
C GLU A 171 -3.57 2.70 -43.08
N ILE A 172 -3.36 3.74 -43.90
CA ILE A 172 -2.39 4.80 -43.64
C ILE A 172 -3.12 5.95 -42.92
N GLY A 173 -2.57 6.38 -41.78
CA GLY A 173 -3.12 7.46 -40.97
C GLY A 173 -2.73 8.85 -41.50
N THR A 174 -3.04 9.88 -40.72
CA THR A 174 -2.66 11.27 -41.01
C THR A 174 -1.34 11.64 -40.36
N ARG A 175 -0.54 12.46 -41.05
CA ARG A 175 0.65 13.09 -40.47
C ARG A 175 0.24 14.05 -39.36
N THR A 176 0.77 13.85 -38.16
CA THR A 176 0.47 14.66 -36.97
C THR A 176 1.75 15.33 -36.45
N TRP A 177 2.43 14.70 -35.49
CA TRP A 177 3.71 15.19 -34.95
C TRP A 177 4.93 14.71 -35.73
N SER A 178 4.81 13.56 -36.41
CA SER A 178 5.85 13.04 -37.28
C SER A 178 5.63 13.55 -38.70
N ASP A 179 6.74 13.78 -39.38
CA ASP A 179 6.87 13.89 -40.83
C ASP A 179 6.42 12.62 -41.58
N HIS A 180 6.26 11.50 -40.85
CA HIS A 180 5.66 10.26 -41.33
C HIS A 180 4.21 10.06 -40.84
N ALA A 181 3.40 9.45 -41.68
CA ALA A 181 2.06 8.95 -41.36
C ALA A 181 2.17 7.54 -40.76
N PRO A 182 1.42 7.23 -39.68
CA PRO A 182 1.42 5.89 -39.10
C PRO A 182 0.69 4.89 -40.01
N ILE A 183 1.15 3.63 -40.01
CA ILE A 183 0.47 2.53 -40.69
C ILE A 183 -0.20 1.63 -39.65
N TRP A 184 -1.48 1.35 -39.86
CA TRP A 184 -2.29 0.49 -39.01
C TRP A 184 -2.56 -0.85 -39.69
N MET A 185 -2.59 -1.92 -38.90
CA MET A 185 -2.95 -3.27 -39.33
C MET A 185 -3.73 -3.96 -38.20
N ASP A 186 -4.94 -4.43 -38.50
CA ASP A 186 -5.73 -5.25 -37.59
C ASP A 186 -5.57 -6.74 -37.93
N LEU A 187 -5.20 -7.55 -36.95
CA LEU A 187 -5.01 -9.01 -37.09
C LEU A 187 -6.06 -9.77 -36.27
N HIS A 188 -6.74 -10.72 -36.91
CA HIS A 188 -7.67 -11.64 -36.26
C HIS A 188 -6.90 -12.72 -35.49
N SER A 189 -7.23 -12.89 -34.19
CA SER A 189 -6.66 -13.94 -33.34
C SER A 189 -7.78 -14.77 -32.71
N PRO A 190 -7.93 -16.06 -33.07
CA PRO A 190 -9.01 -16.91 -32.54
C PRO A 190 -8.88 -17.22 -31.04
N LEU A 191 -7.69 -17.04 -30.46
CA LEU A 191 -7.42 -17.32 -29.04
C LEU A 191 -7.63 -16.11 -28.11
N PHE A 192 -7.89 -14.91 -28.66
CA PHE A 192 -8.03 -13.69 -27.87
C PHE A 192 -9.48 -13.22 -27.83
N ARG A 193 -10.23 -13.58 -26.78
CA ARG A 193 -11.55 -12.98 -26.55
C ARG A 193 -11.39 -11.53 -26.06
N PRO A 194 -12.13 -10.56 -26.62
CA PRO A 194 -12.16 -9.21 -26.09
C PRO A 194 -12.68 -9.23 -24.64
N ARG A 195 -12.04 -8.47 -23.76
CA ARG A 195 -12.48 -8.33 -22.36
C ARG A 195 -13.90 -7.81 -22.30
N GLU A 196 -14.74 -8.45 -21.49
CA GLU A 196 -16.03 -7.87 -21.11
C GLU A 196 -15.77 -6.62 -20.25
N ARG A 197 -16.23 -5.46 -20.73
CA ARG A 197 -16.07 -4.21 -20.01
C ARG A 197 -17.22 -4.06 -19.02
N THR A 198 -16.96 -4.34 -17.75
CA THR A 198 -17.87 -3.93 -16.67
C THR A 198 -17.80 -2.40 -16.53
N TRP A 199 -18.94 -1.72 -16.64
CA TRP A 199 -19.02 -0.29 -16.42
C TRP A 199 -18.55 0.07 -15.00
N ARG A 200 -17.86 1.21 -14.89
CA ARG A 200 -17.47 1.82 -13.62
C ARG A 200 -17.54 3.33 -13.78
N LEU A 201 -18.02 4.02 -12.75
CA LEU A 201 -18.06 5.48 -12.75
C LEU A 201 -16.65 6.05 -12.92
N ASN A 202 -16.50 6.98 -13.86
CA ASN A 202 -15.32 7.82 -13.93
C ASN A 202 -15.43 8.91 -12.88
N THR A 203 -14.67 8.80 -11.79
CA THR A 203 -14.76 9.74 -10.66
C THR A 203 -14.43 11.18 -11.03
N THR A 204 -13.71 11.43 -12.15
CA THR A 204 -13.41 12.79 -12.59
C THR A 204 -14.66 13.58 -13.01
N LEU A 205 -15.78 12.91 -13.26
CA LEU A 205 -17.06 13.58 -13.52
C LEU A 205 -17.64 14.23 -12.26
N LEU A 206 -17.23 13.76 -11.08
CA LEU A 206 -17.66 14.30 -9.79
C LEU A 206 -16.87 15.55 -9.39
N ASP A 207 -15.74 15.82 -10.06
CA ASP A 207 -14.88 16.98 -9.82
C ASP A 207 -15.44 18.26 -10.46
N ASP A 208 -16.37 18.13 -11.42
CA ASP A 208 -17.00 19.26 -12.12
C ASP A 208 -18.21 19.77 -11.31
N PRO A 209 -18.18 21.02 -10.80
CA PRO A 209 -19.26 21.56 -9.98
C PRO A 209 -20.61 21.63 -10.70
N LEU A 210 -20.61 21.91 -12.01
CA LEU A 210 -21.84 22.06 -12.79
C LEU A 210 -22.54 20.71 -12.97
N LEU A 211 -21.77 19.69 -13.37
CA LEU A 211 -22.28 18.32 -13.49
C LEU A 211 -22.74 17.78 -12.13
N ARG A 212 -22.02 18.09 -11.05
CA ARG A 212 -22.43 17.69 -9.69
C ARG A 212 -23.79 18.26 -9.31
N MET A 213 -24.04 19.53 -9.61
CA MET A 213 -25.32 20.18 -9.33
C MET A 213 -26.44 19.54 -10.17
N GLU A 214 -26.21 19.37 -11.47
CA GLU A 214 -27.17 18.72 -12.38
C GLU A 214 -27.55 17.30 -11.90
N PHE A 215 -26.57 16.47 -11.54
CA PHE A 215 -26.86 15.13 -11.04
C PHE A 215 -27.57 15.13 -9.68
N SER A 216 -27.28 16.11 -8.82
CA SER A 216 -27.97 16.28 -7.53
C SER A 216 -29.46 16.56 -7.74
N ASP A 217 -29.79 17.48 -8.65
CA ASP A 217 -31.18 17.85 -8.94
C ASP A 217 -31.93 16.71 -9.61
N ARG A 218 -31.30 16.00 -10.55
CA ARG A 218 -31.88 14.78 -11.15
C ARG A 218 -32.16 13.69 -10.13
N LEU A 219 -31.27 13.50 -9.14
CA LEU A 219 -31.50 12.54 -8.06
C LEU A 219 -32.70 12.96 -7.21
N LYS A 220 -32.79 14.23 -6.81
CA LYS A 220 -33.94 14.76 -6.05
C LYS A 220 -35.24 14.55 -6.81
N GLN A 221 -35.28 14.92 -8.09
CA GLN A 221 -36.44 14.76 -8.95
C GLN A 221 -36.85 13.28 -9.08
N TYR A 222 -35.91 12.39 -9.41
CA TYR A 222 -36.19 10.96 -9.53
C TYR A 222 -36.85 10.40 -8.27
N PHE A 223 -36.33 10.78 -7.10
CA PHE A 223 -36.88 10.29 -5.84
C PHE A 223 -38.23 10.92 -5.51
N GLN A 224 -38.45 12.22 -5.76
CA GLN A 224 -39.76 12.85 -5.64
C GLN A 224 -40.82 12.16 -6.53
N ASP A 225 -40.43 11.80 -7.75
CA ASP A 225 -41.33 11.24 -8.76
C ASP A 225 -41.56 9.72 -8.61
N ASN A 226 -40.88 9.03 -7.69
CA ASN A 226 -40.95 7.55 -7.61
C ASN A 226 -41.05 7.02 -6.17
N LEU A 227 -40.82 7.85 -5.15
CA LEU A 227 -41.08 7.47 -3.76
C LEU A 227 -42.59 7.54 -3.48
N ASP A 228 -43.10 6.58 -2.72
CA ASP A 228 -44.49 6.57 -2.23
C ASP A 228 -45.56 6.48 -3.33
N ILE A 229 -45.17 6.03 -4.54
CA ILE A 229 -46.10 5.77 -5.65
C ILE A 229 -46.53 4.30 -5.64
N GLY A 230 -47.79 4.06 -5.27
CA GLY A 230 -48.40 2.73 -5.21
C GLY A 230 -47.68 1.79 -4.24
N ASP A 231 -47.82 0.47 -4.45
CA ASP A 231 -47.24 -0.57 -3.58
C ASP A 231 -45.80 -0.96 -3.95
N VAL A 232 -45.04 -0.07 -4.61
CA VAL A 232 -43.68 -0.40 -5.06
C VAL A 232 -42.71 -0.41 -3.87
N PRO A 233 -41.99 -1.52 -3.61
CA PRO A 233 -41.06 -1.57 -2.48
C PRO A 233 -39.91 -0.56 -2.62
N VAL A 234 -39.51 0.05 -1.49
CA VAL A 234 -38.38 1.01 -1.42
C VAL A 234 -37.08 0.42 -2.00
N ALA A 235 -36.86 -0.89 -1.82
CA ALA A 235 -35.71 -1.60 -2.39
C ALA A 235 -35.68 -1.58 -3.93
N THR A 236 -36.85 -1.65 -4.57
CA THR A 236 -36.97 -1.58 -6.03
C THR A 236 -36.71 -0.18 -6.54
N VAL A 237 -37.29 0.84 -5.89
CA VAL A 237 -37.01 2.26 -6.20
C VAL A 237 -35.53 2.57 -6.06
N TRP A 238 -34.88 2.03 -5.01
CA TRP A 238 -33.44 2.15 -4.79
C TRP A 238 -32.62 1.44 -5.88
N GLU A 239 -32.92 0.22 -6.29
CA GLU A 239 -32.12 -0.36 -7.38
C GLU A 239 -32.34 0.33 -8.73
N ALA A 240 -33.56 0.80 -9.00
CA ALA A 240 -33.88 1.54 -10.22
C ALA A 240 -33.13 2.88 -10.29
N HIS A 241 -32.96 3.62 -9.19
CA HIS A 241 -32.21 4.90 -9.22
C HIS A 241 -30.76 4.68 -9.67
N LYS A 242 -30.12 3.57 -9.23
CA LYS A 242 -28.75 3.24 -9.62
C LYS A 242 -28.63 3.02 -11.13
N ALA A 243 -29.63 2.43 -11.76
CA ALA A 243 -29.67 2.25 -13.20
C ALA A 243 -29.87 3.60 -13.93
N VAL A 244 -30.78 4.44 -13.45
CA VAL A 244 -31.07 5.77 -14.03
C VAL A 244 -29.85 6.68 -13.95
N ILE A 245 -29.27 6.86 -12.76
CA ILE A 245 -28.10 7.73 -12.58
C ILE A 245 -26.88 7.23 -13.36
N ARG A 246 -26.71 5.90 -13.46
CA ARG A 246 -25.69 5.28 -14.32
C ARG A 246 -25.90 5.67 -15.79
N GLY A 247 -27.13 5.68 -16.29
CA GLY A 247 -27.48 6.16 -17.62
C GLY A 247 -27.03 7.61 -17.84
N HIS A 248 -27.33 8.49 -16.89
CA HIS A 248 -26.89 9.90 -16.94
C HIS A 248 -25.37 10.06 -16.93
N PHE A 249 -24.65 9.32 -16.06
CA PHE A 249 -23.18 9.33 -16.06
C PHE A 249 -22.59 8.83 -17.38
N ILE A 250 -23.18 7.79 -17.98
CA ILE A 250 -22.77 7.30 -19.30
C ILE A 250 -23.02 8.38 -20.35
N GLY A 251 -24.19 9.03 -20.32
CA GLY A 251 -24.56 10.12 -21.22
C GLY A 251 -23.55 11.27 -21.17
N ALA A 252 -23.26 11.81 -19.99
CA ALA A 252 -22.31 12.90 -19.79
C ALA A 252 -20.88 12.51 -20.23
N ALA A 253 -20.40 11.33 -19.82
CA ALA A 253 -19.09 10.83 -20.23
C ALA A 253 -18.99 10.68 -21.76
N THR A 254 -20.07 10.22 -22.38
CA THR A 254 -20.15 10.04 -23.82
C THR A 254 -20.23 11.38 -24.56
N ALA A 255 -20.98 12.36 -24.05
CA ALA A 255 -21.05 13.70 -24.61
C ALA A 255 -19.68 14.39 -24.59
N ILE A 256 -18.98 14.38 -23.45
CA ILE A 256 -17.62 14.93 -23.31
C ILE A 256 -16.65 14.22 -24.28
N LYS A 257 -16.76 12.89 -24.38
CA LYS A 257 -15.92 12.11 -25.30
C LYS A 257 -16.25 12.42 -26.76
N ARG A 258 -17.54 12.52 -27.12
CA ARG A 258 -18.01 12.84 -28.47
C ARG A 258 -17.55 14.21 -28.88
N ALA A 259 -17.82 15.26 -28.10
CA ALA A 259 -17.36 16.62 -28.39
C ALA A 259 -15.86 16.68 -28.70
N LYS A 260 -15.02 16.04 -27.88
CA LYS A 260 -13.57 15.95 -28.12
C LYS A 260 -13.20 15.11 -29.35
N THR A 261 -13.92 14.03 -29.62
CA THR A 261 -13.64 13.16 -30.77
C THR A 261 -14.06 13.83 -32.07
N THR A 262 -15.18 14.56 -32.06
CA THR A 262 -15.67 15.37 -33.18
C THR A 262 -14.69 16.50 -33.49
N GLU A 263 -14.24 17.27 -32.49
CA GLU A 263 -13.21 18.31 -32.71
C GLU A 263 -11.94 17.72 -33.35
N ILE A 264 -11.47 16.55 -32.87
CA ILE A 264 -10.32 15.87 -33.48
C ILE A 264 -10.63 15.38 -34.89
N ALA A 265 -11.80 14.77 -35.12
CA ALA A 265 -12.20 14.23 -36.42
C ALA A 265 -12.37 15.33 -37.47
N ASP A 266 -12.97 16.47 -37.10
CA ASP A 266 -13.14 17.63 -37.98
C ASP A 266 -11.79 18.23 -38.36
N LEU A 267 -10.88 18.38 -37.39
CA LEU A 267 -9.51 18.81 -37.64
C LEU A 267 -8.79 17.84 -38.59
N LEU A 268 -8.88 16.53 -38.35
CA LEU A 268 -8.26 15.51 -39.20
C LEU A 268 -8.87 15.45 -40.60
N HIS A 269 -10.19 15.59 -40.73
CA HIS A 269 -10.88 15.61 -42.01
C HIS A 269 -10.49 16.83 -42.83
N ASN A 270 -10.49 18.02 -42.22
CA ASN A 270 -10.08 19.25 -42.88
C ASN A 270 -8.60 19.20 -43.30
N ILE A 271 -7.72 18.62 -42.48
CA ILE A 271 -6.31 18.38 -42.85
C ILE A 271 -6.22 17.42 -44.04
N ARG A 272 -6.91 16.27 -44.02
CA ARG A 272 -6.92 15.33 -45.17
C ARG A 272 -7.48 15.95 -46.44
N ARG A 273 -8.54 16.76 -46.33
CA ARG A 273 -9.16 17.46 -47.46
C ARG A 273 -8.19 18.43 -48.11
N LEU A 274 -7.53 19.27 -47.30
CA LEU A 274 -6.53 20.22 -47.79
C LEU A 274 -5.31 19.51 -48.40
N GLU A 275 -4.92 18.35 -47.86
CA GLU A 275 -3.81 17.53 -48.40
C GLU A 275 -4.15 16.75 -49.68
N SER A 276 -5.43 16.45 -49.93
CA SER A 276 -5.88 15.66 -51.08
C SER A 276 -6.35 16.50 -52.26
N GLN A 277 -6.73 17.75 -52.05
CA GLN A 277 -7.31 18.62 -53.08
C GLN A 277 -6.29 19.39 -53.92
N THR A 278 -5.00 19.40 -53.57
CA THR A 278 -4.00 20.20 -54.30
C THR A 278 -2.72 19.42 -54.59
N ASP A 279 -2.56 19.00 -55.84
CA ASP A 279 -1.26 18.58 -56.40
C ASP A 279 -1.02 19.42 -57.67
N PRO A 280 -0.16 20.47 -57.64
CA PRO A 280 0.70 20.89 -56.53
C PRO A 280 -0.05 21.69 -55.45
N VAL A 281 0.45 21.60 -54.21
CA VAL A 281 -0.07 22.31 -53.03
C VAL A 281 0.13 23.83 -53.20
N THR A 282 -0.95 24.61 -53.17
CA THR A 282 -0.88 26.09 -53.13
C THR A 282 -0.43 26.59 -51.75
N ASP A 283 0.37 27.66 -51.70
CA ASP A 283 0.91 28.25 -50.45
C ASP A 283 -0.18 28.57 -49.41
N ALA A 284 -1.37 28.99 -49.85
CA ALA A 284 -2.51 29.29 -48.98
C ALA A 284 -3.07 28.03 -48.27
N SER A 285 -3.25 26.93 -49.01
CA SER A 285 -3.73 25.65 -48.47
C SER A 285 -2.71 25.02 -47.53
N PHE A 286 -1.42 25.22 -47.80
CA PHE A 286 -0.33 24.79 -46.91
C PHE A 286 -0.33 25.56 -45.57
N GLN A 287 -0.54 26.87 -45.61
CA GLN A 287 -0.62 27.71 -44.40
C GLN A 287 -1.85 27.36 -43.56
N GLU A 288 -3.01 27.14 -44.17
CA GLU A 288 -4.24 26.74 -43.48
C GLU A 288 -4.11 25.34 -42.85
N ALA A 289 -3.57 24.36 -43.58
CA ALA A 289 -3.29 23.03 -43.03
C ALA A 289 -2.29 23.09 -41.87
N THR A 290 -1.33 24.02 -41.91
CA THR A 290 -0.35 24.22 -40.83
C THR A 290 -1.00 24.80 -39.56
N LEU A 291 -1.95 25.74 -39.69
CA LEU A 291 -2.71 26.27 -38.56
C LEU A 291 -3.61 25.20 -37.92
N LEU A 292 -4.31 24.39 -38.73
CA LEU A 292 -5.14 23.30 -38.24
C LEU A 292 -4.31 22.21 -37.55
N ARG A 293 -3.14 21.85 -38.11
CA ARG A 293 -2.17 20.96 -37.46
C ARG A 293 -1.66 21.52 -36.14
N ARG A 294 -1.45 22.84 -36.02
CA ARG A 294 -1.08 23.48 -34.76
C ARG A 294 -2.15 23.31 -33.70
N ARG A 295 -3.43 23.56 -34.03
CA ARG A 295 -4.56 23.35 -33.11
C ARG A 295 -4.71 21.88 -32.70
N LEU A 296 -4.59 20.96 -33.66
CA LEU A 296 -4.60 19.52 -33.39
C LEU A 296 -3.44 19.14 -32.46
N ASN A 297 -2.23 19.64 -32.75
CA ASN A 297 -1.06 19.40 -31.93
C ASN A 297 -1.18 20.05 -30.55
N GLU A 298 -1.87 21.17 -30.37
CA GLU A 298 -2.15 21.77 -29.05
C GLU A 298 -3.08 20.89 -28.21
N ILE A 299 -4.17 20.37 -28.79
CA ILE A 299 -5.11 19.46 -28.12
C ILE A 299 -4.40 18.15 -27.75
N LEU A 300 -3.63 17.61 -28.70
CA LEU A 300 -2.88 16.38 -28.48
C LEU A 300 -1.69 16.61 -27.52
N ASP A 301 -1.04 17.77 -27.54
CA ASP A 301 0.01 18.17 -26.60
C ASP A 301 -0.55 18.39 -25.21
N GLU A 302 -1.74 18.97 -25.06
CA GLU A 302 -2.38 19.09 -23.75
C GLU A 302 -2.65 17.68 -23.20
N LYS A 303 -3.18 16.79 -24.03
CA LYS A 303 -3.40 15.38 -23.66
C LYS A 303 -2.09 14.67 -23.34
N ILE A 304 -1.05 14.78 -24.17
CA ILE A 304 0.27 14.18 -23.95
C ILE A 304 0.96 14.81 -22.76
N ARG A 305 0.94 16.12 -22.58
CA ARG A 305 1.52 16.80 -21.43
C ARG A 305 0.79 16.36 -20.18
N LEU A 306 -0.53 16.35 -20.16
CA LEU A 306 -1.29 15.82 -19.03
C LEU A 306 -1.02 14.33 -18.83
N ASP A 307 -0.88 13.51 -19.86
CA ASP A 307 -0.62 12.07 -19.75
C ASP A 307 0.82 11.76 -19.37
N ALA A 308 1.79 12.53 -19.85
CA ALA A 308 3.22 12.45 -19.55
C ALA A 308 3.51 13.04 -18.19
N ILE A 309 2.83 14.13 -17.80
CA ILE A 309 2.84 14.65 -16.43
C ILE A 309 2.15 13.63 -15.54
N LYS A 310 0.97 13.08 -15.88
CA LYS A 310 0.32 12.01 -15.11
C LYS A 310 1.21 10.76 -15.05
N ALA A 311 1.96 10.41 -16.09
CA ALA A 311 2.84 9.25 -16.10
C ALA A 311 4.12 9.52 -15.31
N LYS A 312 4.79 10.66 -15.50
CA LYS A 312 5.98 11.11 -14.76
C LYS A 312 5.66 11.41 -13.31
N CYS A 313 4.48 11.95 -13.00
CA CYS A 313 4.00 12.17 -11.63
C CYS A 313 3.63 10.85 -11.00
N ARG A 314 2.88 9.97 -11.68
CA ARG A 314 2.66 8.59 -11.19
C ARG A 314 4.00 7.92 -10.89
N PHE A 315 4.97 8.03 -11.80
CA PHE A 315 6.30 7.46 -11.64
C PHE A 315 7.08 8.13 -10.49
N ALA A 316 7.24 9.44 -10.47
CA ALA A 316 7.99 10.18 -9.45
C ALA A 316 7.35 10.13 -8.04
N LEU A 317 6.01 10.16 -7.95
CA LEU A 317 5.26 9.93 -6.70
C LEU A 317 5.44 8.49 -6.24
N SER A 318 5.45 7.54 -7.18
CA SER A 318 5.66 6.13 -6.87
C SER A 318 7.09 5.75 -6.54
N GLU A 319 8.11 6.44 -7.05
CA GLU A 319 9.49 6.06 -6.77
C GLU A 319 9.89 6.47 -5.37
N ASN A 320 9.38 7.60 -4.89
CA ASN A 320 10.00 8.25 -3.74
C ASN A 320 9.11 8.47 -2.53
N ARG A 321 7.78 8.34 -2.62
CA ARG A 321 6.87 8.43 -1.46
C ARG A 321 6.33 7.06 -1.08
N PRO A 322 6.05 6.83 0.22
CA PRO A 322 5.41 5.60 0.64
C PRO A 322 3.96 5.54 0.17
N SER A 323 3.75 5.05 -1.05
CA SER A 323 2.46 5.07 -1.75
C SER A 323 2.03 3.67 -2.18
N ARG A 324 0.72 3.51 -2.45
CA ARG A 324 0.17 2.28 -3.04
C ARG A 324 0.88 1.91 -4.35
N LEU A 325 1.23 2.92 -5.14
CA LEU A 325 1.89 2.73 -6.43
C LEU A 325 3.35 2.26 -6.27
N LEU A 326 4.11 2.81 -5.31
CA LEU A 326 5.44 2.29 -4.93
C LEU A 326 5.33 0.81 -4.54
N ALA A 327 4.38 0.48 -3.66
CA ALA A 327 4.16 -0.90 -3.22
C ALA A 327 3.81 -1.84 -4.38
N ILE A 328 3.03 -1.40 -5.37
CA ILE A 328 2.71 -2.18 -6.57
C ILE A 328 3.94 -2.39 -7.45
N LEU A 329 4.75 -1.34 -7.68
CA LEU A 329 5.98 -1.42 -8.48
C LEU A 329 7.03 -2.33 -7.83
N LEU A 330 7.17 -2.27 -6.50
CA LEU A 330 8.03 -3.18 -5.76
C LEU A 330 7.54 -4.63 -5.85
N ARG A 331 6.22 -4.83 -5.88
CA ARG A 331 5.60 -6.17 -5.89
C ARG A 331 5.57 -6.84 -7.26
N GLN A 332 5.71 -6.13 -8.39
CA GLN A 332 5.87 -6.61 -9.79
C GLN A 332 5.27 -8.00 -10.18
N ARG A 333 4.19 -8.45 -9.54
CA ARG A 333 3.55 -9.77 -9.72
C ARG A 333 2.45 -9.79 -10.78
N ARG A 334 2.29 -8.74 -11.59
CA ARG A 334 1.17 -8.64 -12.55
C ARG A 334 1.26 -9.64 -13.71
N ARG A 335 2.43 -10.18 -14.03
CA ARG A 335 2.56 -11.34 -14.96
C ARG A 335 1.82 -12.59 -14.44
N LEU A 336 1.56 -12.72 -13.14
CA LEU A 336 0.82 -13.85 -12.56
C LEU A 336 -0.71 -13.71 -12.61
N ALA A 337 -1.26 -12.60 -13.11
CA ALA A 337 -2.70 -12.38 -13.10
C ALA A 337 -3.42 -13.05 -14.28
N TYR A 338 -2.71 -13.32 -15.37
CA TYR A 338 -3.26 -14.04 -16.52
C TYR A 338 -3.14 -15.55 -16.26
N ILE A 339 -4.27 -16.25 -16.28
CA ILE A 339 -4.32 -17.71 -16.10
C ILE A 339 -4.21 -18.33 -17.49
N ALA A 340 -3.04 -18.90 -17.80
CA ALA A 340 -2.75 -19.46 -19.11
C ALA A 340 -3.31 -20.87 -19.31
N LYS A 341 -3.33 -21.70 -18.26
CA LYS A 341 -3.85 -23.08 -18.32
C LYS A 341 -4.40 -23.55 -16.98
N ILE A 342 -5.32 -24.51 -17.01
CA ILE A 342 -5.90 -25.14 -15.82
C ILE A 342 -6.07 -26.66 -16.01
N LYS A 343 -6.01 -27.42 -14.92
CA LYS A 343 -6.34 -28.84 -14.89
C LYS A 343 -7.85 -29.00 -14.73
N LEU A 344 -8.46 -29.71 -15.67
CA LEU A 344 -9.87 -30.10 -15.64
C LEU A 344 -10.09 -31.29 -14.70
N LYS A 345 -11.35 -31.59 -14.37
CA LYS A 345 -11.73 -32.74 -13.52
C LYS A 345 -11.22 -34.10 -14.03
N ASN A 346 -11.03 -34.26 -15.35
CA ASN A 346 -10.48 -35.46 -15.97
C ASN A 346 -8.94 -35.58 -15.89
N GLY A 347 -8.26 -34.62 -15.26
CA GLY A 347 -6.80 -34.60 -15.10
C GLY A 347 -6.03 -33.96 -16.27
N LEU A 348 -6.67 -33.69 -17.41
CA LEU A 348 -6.07 -33.03 -18.56
C LEU A 348 -5.93 -31.52 -18.33
N CYS A 349 -4.92 -30.89 -18.95
CA CYS A 349 -4.76 -29.43 -18.91
C CYS A 349 -5.42 -28.79 -20.14
N SER A 350 -6.26 -27.77 -19.93
CA SER A 350 -6.79 -26.92 -21.00
C SER A 350 -6.23 -25.49 -20.90
N SER A 351 -5.90 -24.90 -22.04
CA SER A 351 -5.56 -23.48 -22.21
C SER A 351 -6.70 -22.67 -22.86
N LEU A 352 -7.84 -23.31 -23.16
CA LEU A 352 -8.99 -22.63 -23.76
C LEU A 352 -9.68 -21.73 -22.73
N PRO A 353 -9.95 -20.45 -23.06
CA PRO A 353 -10.59 -19.53 -22.12
C PRO A 353 -11.97 -19.99 -21.63
N ALA A 354 -12.75 -20.68 -22.47
CA ALA A 354 -14.08 -21.18 -22.12
C ALA A 354 -14.01 -22.24 -21.00
N ASP A 355 -13.19 -23.27 -21.22
CA ASP A 355 -12.97 -24.35 -20.24
C ASP A 355 -12.44 -23.81 -18.91
N ILE A 356 -11.51 -22.85 -18.95
CA ILE A 356 -10.99 -22.20 -17.75
C ILE A 356 -12.14 -21.52 -16.98
N MET A 357 -13.02 -20.79 -17.67
CA MET A 357 -14.14 -20.10 -17.03
C MET A 357 -15.15 -21.08 -16.40
N GLU A 358 -15.50 -22.14 -17.12
CA GLU A 358 -16.44 -23.16 -16.65
C GLU A 358 -15.91 -23.95 -15.46
N GLU A 359 -14.65 -24.37 -15.49
CA GLU A 359 -14.01 -25.10 -14.38
C GLU A 359 -13.98 -24.25 -13.10
N PHE A 360 -13.66 -22.95 -13.21
CA PHE A 360 -13.73 -22.06 -12.05
C PHE A 360 -15.16 -21.85 -11.55
N ALA A 361 -16.14 -21.70 -12.43
CA ALA A 361 -17.54 -21.53 -12.06
C ALA A 361 -18.04 -22.79 -11.32
N SER A 362 -17.83 -23.97 -11.89
CA SER A 362 -18.20 -25.26 -11.30
C SER A 362 -17.50 -25.48 -9.95
N TYR A 363 -16.21 -25.17 -9.86
CA TYR A 363 -15.46 -25.29 -8.62
C TYR A 363 -16.02 -24.40 -7.50
N TYR A 364 -16.29 -23.12 -7.76
CA TYR A 364 -16.83 -22.22 -6.73
C TYR A 364 -18.30 -22.52 -6.43
N GLN A 365 -19.09 -22.95 -7.41
CA GLN A 365 -20.45 -23.44 -7.18
C GLN A 365 -20.45 -24.63 -6.21
N SER A 366 -19.60 -25.64 -6.45
CA SER A 366 -19.51 -26.79 -5.55
C SER A 366 -19.00 -26.42 -4.14
N LEU A 367 -18.11 -25.42 -4.04
CA LEU A 367 -17.65 -24.92 -2.75
C LEU A 367 -18.78 -24.26 -1.95
N TYR A 368 -19.63 -23.48 -2.63
CA TYR A 368 -20.72 -22.72 -2.00
C TYR A 368 -22.06 -23.48 -1.94
N HIS A 369 -22.04 -24.77 -2.30
CA HIS A 369 -23.20 -25.67 -2.31
C HIS A 369 -22.90 -26.87 -1.41
N ILE A 370 -22.90 -26.64 -0.10
CA ILE A 370 -22.95 -27.73 0.90
C ILE A 370 -24.43 -27.93 1.19
N ASP A 371 -24.91 -29.17 1.06
CA ASP A 371 -26.33 -29.57 1.15
C ASP A 371 -27.10 -28.68 2.12
N ALA A 372 -27.92 -27.80 1.53
CA ALA A 372 -28.86 -27.02 2.30
C ALA A 372 -29.86 -28.02 2.88
N ILE A 373 -29.96 -28.08 4.20
CA ILE A 373 -31.20 -28.56 4.81
C ILE A 373 -32.25 -27.55 4.33
N GLU A 374 -33.13 -28.00 3.44
CA GLU A 374 -34.14 -27.14 2.82
C GLU A 374 -35.09 -26.60 3.89
N GLY A 375 -35.21 -25.27 3.94
CA GLY A 375 -36.35 -24.58 4.54
C GLY A 375 -36.14 -23.96 5.94
N PRO A 376 -36.76 -22.80 6.22
CA PRO A 376 -37.04 -22.36 7.58
C PRO A 376 -38.23 -23.17 8.12
N GLY A 377 -37.94 -24.30 8.76
CA GLY A 377 -38.97 -25.15 9.37
C GLY A 377 -38.36 -26.40 9.98
N SER A 378 -38.03 -26.32 11.27
CA SER A 378 -37.27 -27.26 12.11
C SER A 378 -35.75 -27.26 11.88
N LEU A 379 -35.05 -26.51 12.74
CA LEU A 379 -33.64 -26.80 13.02
C LEU A 379 -33.56 -28.25 13.52
N PRO A 380 -32.55 -29.03 13.10
CA PRO A 380 -32.35 -30.37 13.68
C PRO A 380 -32.27 -30.25 15.21
N GLU A 381 -33.05 -31.06 15.94
CA GLU A 381 -33.04 -31.03 17.41
C GLU A 381 -31.63 -31.20 17.99
N SER A 382 -30.79 -32.00 17.32
CA SER A 382 -29.38 -32.20 17.67
C SER A 382 -28.57 -30.90 17.60
N LEU A 383 -28.82 -30.02 16.62
CA LEU A 383 -28.17 -28.72 16.51
C LEU A 383 -28.60 -27.77 17.64
N SER A 384 -29.90 -27.70 17.93
CA SER A 384 -30.40 -26.83 19.00
C SER A 384 -29.86 -27.27 20.37
N ALA A 385 -29.91 -28.58 20.66
CA ALA A 385 -29.35 -29.15 21.88
C ALA A 385 -27.83 -28.91 22.00
N TYR A 386 -27.09 -29.06 20.90
CA TYR A 386 -25.65 -28.79 20.85
C TYR A 386 -25.33 -27.32 21.18
N LEU A 387 -26.09 -26.37 20.62
CA LEU A 387 -25.83 -24.94 20.80
C LEU A 387 -26.31 -24.40 22.14
N GLN A 388 -27.45 -24.85 22.66
CA GLN A 388 -27.99 -24.38 23.94
C GLN A 388 -27.02 -24.61 25.11
N SER A 389 -26.26 -25.71 25.07
CA SER A 389 -25.26 -26.03 26.09
C SER A 389 -23.92 -25.28 25.91
N ARG A 390 -23.64 -24.68 24.74
CA ARG A 390 -22.33 -24.08 24.40
C ARG A 390 -22.36 -22.59 24.14
N VAL A 391 -23.53 -22.00 23.93
CA VAL A 391 -23.71 -20.54 23.85
C VAL A 391 -23.96 -20.00 25.25
N THR A 392 -22.88 -19.85 26.02
CA THR A 392 -22.96 -19.45 27.44
C THR A 392 -23.05 -17.92 27.63
N SER A 393 -22.45 -17.15 26.72
CA SER A 393 -22.36 -15.70 26.83
C SER A 393 -23.48 -15.02 26.04
N LYS A 394 -24.27 -14.19 26.71
CA LYS A 394 -25.38 -13.43 26.12
C LYS A 394 -25.13 -11.93 26.20
N LEU A 395 -25.80 -11.19 25.32
CA LEU A 395 -25.79 -9.73 25.38
C LEU A 395 -26.49 -9.21 26.65
N SER A 396 -25.92 -8.15 27.25
CA SER A 396 -26.57 -7.44 28.35
C SER A 396 -27.82 -6.70 27.86
N SER A 397 -28.75 -6.38 28.77
CA SER A 397 -29.97 -5.60 28.46
C SER A 397 -29.64 -4.28 27.76
N SER A 398 -28.72 -3.50 28.32
CA SER A 398 -28.22 -2.26 27.73
C SER A 398 -27.65 -2.44 26.32
N ALA A 399 -26.91 -3.53 26.06
CA ALA A 399 -26.38 -3.81 24.73
C ALA A 399 -27.49 -4.15 23.73
N ARG A 400 -28.50 -4.93 24.16
CA ARG A 400 -29.67 -5.27 23.33
C ARG A 400 -30.46 -4.02 22.95
N GLU A 401 -30.74 -3.15 23.92
CA GLU A 401 -31.44 -1.88 23.67
C GLU A 401 -30.67 -0.99 22.68
N SER A 402 -29.35 -0.86 22.86
CA SER A 402 -28.51 -0.07 21.96
C SER A 402 -28.50 -0.63 20.54
N LEU A 403 -28.35 -1.96 20.38
CA LEU A 403 -28.37 -2.62 19.08
C LEU A 403 -29.74 -2.56 18.39
N ALA A 404 -30.82 -2.50 19.17
CA ALA A 404 -32.20 -2.40 18.71
C ALA A 404 -32.58 -1.00 18.21
N THR A 405 -31.75 0.02 18.40
CA THR A 405 -32.05 1.36 17.89
C THR A 405 -32.15 1.40 16.36
N PRO A 406 -33.09 2.14 15.75
CA PRO A 406 -33.13 2.30 14.30
C PRO A 406 -31.85 2.94 13.76
N ILE A 407 -31.41 2.56 12.55
CA ILE A 407 -30.21 3.14 11.91
C ILE A 407 -30.42 4.65 11.67
N SER A 408 -29.46 5.48 12.07
CA SER A 408 -29.54 6.95 11.91
C SER A 408 -28.73 7.48 10.71
N ILE A 409 -28.97 8.73 10.31
CA ILE A 409 -28.21 9.41 9.24
C ILE A 409 -26.78 9.70 9.72
N GLU A 410 -26.60 10.05 10.99
CA GLU A 410 -25.30 10.32 11.62
C GLU A 410 -24.41 9.07 11.60
N GLU A 411 -24.99 7.89 11.88
CA GLU A 411 -24.27 6.62 11.80
C GLU A 411 -23.84 6.31 10.37
N LEU A 412 -24.71 6.54 9.40
CA LEU A 412 -24.41 6.36 7.98
C LEU A 412 -23.28 7.32 7.53
N SER A 413 -23.38 8.60 7.92
CA SER A 413 -22.33 9.61 7.65
C SER A 413 -20.99 9.22 8.26
N THR A 414 -21.00 8.71 9.50
CA THR A 414 -19.82 8.21 10.19
C THR A 414 -19.23 6.99 9.48
N ALA A 415 -20.07 6.05 9.03
CA ALA A 415 -19.65 4.90 8.25
C ALA A 415 -18.98 5.33 6.93
N LEU A 416 -19.62 6.23 6.16
CA LEU A 416 -19.06 6.77 4.91
C LEU A 416 -17.70 7.44 5.13
N LYS A 417 -17.57 8.31 6.14
CA LYS A 417 -16.32 8.99 6.48
C LYS A 417 -15.21 8.00 6.84
N SER A 418 -15.54 6.92 7.57
CA SER A 418 -14.57 5.89 7.97
C SER A 418 -14.07 5.01 6.81
N MET A 419 -14.85 4.89 5.72
CA MET A 419 -14.51 4.08 4.56
C MET A 419 -13.51 4.81 3.64
N LYS A 420 -12.57 4.05 3.08
CA LYS A 420 -11.46 4.58 2.26
C LYS A 420 -11.84 4.71 0.78
N ASN A 421 -11.52 5.84 0.16
CA ASN A 421 -11.65 6.10 -1.28
C ASN A 421 -10.67 5.23 -2.11
N GLY A 422 -10.88 5.16 -3.42
CA GLY A 422 -10.01 4.46 -4.38
C GLY A 422 -10.07 2.94 -4.31
N ARG A 423 -11.17 2.40 -3.73
CA ARG A 423 -11.47 0.97 -3.66
C ARG A 423 -12.34 0.55 -4.85
N CYS A 424 -12.19 -0.70 -5.28
CA CYS A 424 -12.95 -1.20 -6.42
C CYS A 424 -14.43 -1.36 -6.03
N PRO A 425 -15.38 -0.83 -6.83
CA PRO A 425 -16.81 -1.07 -6.62
C PRO A 425 -17.18 -2.51 -6.96
N GLY A 426 -18.43 -2.86 -6.64
CA GLY A 426 -19.07 -4.12 -7.02
C GLY A 426 -19.54 -4.12 -8.48
N PRO A 427 -20.42 -5.07 -8.85
CA PRO A 427 -21.01 -5.17 -10.18
C PRO A 427 -21.76 -3.91 -10.68
N ASP A 428 -22.32 -3.10 -9.76
CA ASP A 428 -23.04 -1.87 -10.12
C ASP A 428 -22.14 -0.77 -10.72
N GLY A 429 -20.84 -0.82 -10.43
CA GLY A 429 -19.85 0.14 -10.88
C GLY A 429 -19.84 1.47 -10.12
N LEU A 430 -20.63 1.61 -9.04
CA LEU A 430 -20.73 2.83 -8.22
C LEU A 430 -19.72 2.79 -7.06
N PRO A 431 -18.71 3.67 -7.04
CA PRO A 431 -17.66 3.68 -6.02
C PRO A 431 -18.09 4.49 -4.78
N LEU A 432 -17.32 4.42 -3.69
CA LEU A 432 -17.63 5.14 -2.45
C LEU A 432 -17.72 6.66 -2.64
N GLU A 433 -16.94 7.20 -3.56
CA GLU A 433 -16.89 8.60 -3.96
C GLU A 433 -18.26 9.12 -4.40
N TYR A 434 -19.07 8.29 -5.07
CA TYR A 434 -20.45 8.62 -5.42
C TYR A 434 -21.29 8.86 -4.16
N TYR A 435 -21.26 7.94 -3.20
CA TYR A 435 -22.02 8.04 -1.95
C TYR A 435 -21.55 9.19 -1.05
N LYS A 436 -20.27 9.56 -1.10
CA LYS A 436 -19.76 10.74 -0.38
C LYS A 436 -20.16 12.04 -1.07
N CYS A 437 -20.11 12.09 -2.40
CA CYS A 437 -20.42 13.28 -3.19
C CYS A 437 -21.89 13.68 -3.07
N PHE A 438 -22.80 12.71 -3.13
CA PHE A 438 -24.26 12.90 -3.05
C PHE A 438 -24.84 12.45 -1.70
N GLY A 439 -24.04 12.49 -0.64
CA GLY A 439 -24.42 11.98 0.68
C GLY A 439 -25.68 12.63 1.23
N GLU A 440 -25.86 13.94 1.06
CA GLU A 440 -27.06 14.66 1.54
C GLU A 440 -28.34 14.16 0.88
N SER A 441 -28.32 13.90 -0.44
CA SER A 441 -29.49 13.42 -1.18
C SER A 441 -29.74 11.92 -0.98
N LEU A 442 -28.69 11.12 -0.84
CA LEU A 442 -28.80 9.65 -0.78
C LEU A 442 -29.01 9.11 0.64
N SER A 443 -28.48 9.78 1.68
CA SER A 443 -28.50 9.25 3.05
C SER A 443 -29.91 9.04 3.61
N PRO A 444 -30.86 9.98 3.47
CA PRO A 444 -32.21 9.78 3.99
C PRO A 444 -32.89 8.52 3.42
N LEU A 445 -32.68 8.28 2.13
CA LEU A 445 -33.29 7.15 1.43
C LEU A 445 -32.61 5.83 1.71
N LEU A 446 -31.28 5.85 1.83
CA LEU A 446 -30.53 4.67 2.21
C LEU A 446 -30.84 4.24 3.65
N VAL A 447 -31.05 5.19 4.57
CA VAL A 447 -31.57 4.92 5.92
C VAL A 447 -32.99 4.37 5.85
N ARG A 448 -33.88 4.97 5.06
CA ARG A 448 -35.25 4.48 4.86
C ARG A 448 -35.26 3.04 4.32
N LEU A 449 -34.42 2.72 3.34
CA LEU A 449 -34.23 1.37 2.82
C LEU A 449 -33.79 0.41 3.93
N PHE A 450 -32.77 0.75 4.71
CA PHE A 450 -32.29 -0.14 5.76
C PHE A 450 -33.32 -0.33 6.89
N ARG A 451 -34.04 0.73 7.26
CA ARG A 451 -35.11 0.66 8.27
C ARG A 451 -36.32 -0.14 7.80
N SER A 452 -36.58 -0.21 6.49
CA SER A 452 -37.70 -0.99 5.98
C SER A 452 -37.56 -2.48 6.28
N ILE A 453 -36.33 -3.01 6.36
CA ILE A 453 -36.04 -4.44 6.58
C ILE A 453 -36.59 -4.90 7.94
N ASP A 454 -37.59 -5.78 7.90
CA ASP A 454 -38.34 -6.24 9.08
C ASP A 454 -38.57 -7.77 9.11
N GLY A 455 -37.87 -8.52 8.27
CA GLY A 455 -37.99 -9.98 8.15
C GLY A 455 -38.96 -10.43 7.05
N THR A 456 -39.87 -9.56 6.61
CA THR A 456 -40.76 -9.79 5.45
C THR A 456 -40.30 -9.02 4.22
N THR A 457 -39.77 -7.82 4.44
CA THR A 457 -39.18 -6.95 3.44
C THR A 457 -37.65 -7.13 3.39
N HIS A 458 -37.10 -7.10 2.18
CA HIS A 458 -35.69 -7.45 1.96
C HIS A 458 -35.02 -6.53 0.94
N LEU A 459 -33.69 -6.57 0.95
CA LEU A 459 -32.88 -5.97 -0.10
C LEU A 459 -33.17 -6.65 -1.44
N HIS A 460 -33.11 -5.86 -2.51
CA HIS A 460 -33.28 -6.39 -3.86
C HIS A 460 -32.11 -7.33 -4.21
N PRO A 461 -32.35 -8.44 -4.95
CA PRO A 461 -31.29 -9.44 -5.24
C PRO A 461 -30.03 -8.84 -5.89
N ARG A 462 -30.19 -7.87 -6.79
CA ARG A 462 -29.06 -7.15 -7.43
C ARG A 462 -28.18 -6.37 -6.46
N THR A 463 -28.73 -5.89 -5.34
CA THR A 463 -27.95 -5.23 -4.28
C THR A 463 -26.89 -6.18 -3.73
N LEU A 464 -27.24 -7.46 -3.59
CA LEU A 464 -26.41 -8.52 -3.01
C LEU A 464 -25.44 -9.18 -4.00
N ALA A 465 -25.50 -8.82 -5.29
CA ALA A 465 -24.65 -9.40 -6.32
C ALA A 465 -23.16 -9.07 -6.09
N ALA A 466 -22.29 -10.03 -6.39
CA ALA A 466 -20.84 -9.89 -6.21
C ALA A 466 -20.05 -10.27 -7.47
N THR A 467 -18.87 -9.66 -7.65
CA THR A 467 -17.86 -10.19 -8.57
C THR A 467 -16.69 -10.79 -7.80
N ILE A 468 -16.47 -12.09 -7.92
CA ILE A 468 -15.33 -12.79 -7.34
C ILE A 468 -14.11 -12.57 -8.23
N THR A 469 -13.04 -11.99 -7.69
CA THR A 469 -11.75 -11.92 -8.37
C THR A 469 -10.78 -12.91 -7.72
N VAL A 470 -10.09 -13.72 -8.53
CA VAL A 470 -9.17 -14.74 -8.03
C VAL A 470 -7.74 -14.22 -7.93
N ILE A 471 -7.06 -14.52 -6.81
CA ILE A 471 -5.65 -14.17 -6.59
C ILE A 471 -4.83 -15.45 -6.39
N PRO A 472 -3.75 -15.69 -7.16
CA PRO A 472 -2.93 -16.89 -7.02
C PRO A 472 -2.23 -16.94 -5.66
N LYS A 473 -2.24 -18.11 -5.02
CA LYS A 473 -1.45 -18.37 -3.80
C LYS A 473 0.04 -18.49 -4.19
N PRO A 474 0.95 -17.80 -3.49
CA PRO A 474 2.37 -17.83 -3.82
C PRO A 474 2.97 -19.22 -3.60
N GLY A 475 3.87 -19.66 -4.50
CA GLY A 475 4.63 -20.91 -4.36
C GLY A 475 3.81 -22.20 -4.52
N LYS A 476 2.65 -22.12 -5.18
CA LYS A 476 1.78 -23.27 -5.46
C LYS A 476 1.58 -23.42 -6.98
N ASP A 477 1.22 -24.63 -7.41
CA ASP A 477 0.88 -24.92 -8.80
C ASP A 477 -0.40 -24.15 -9.21
N HIS A 478 -0.26 -23.18 -10.10
CA HIS A 478 -1.36 -22.33 -10.56
C HIS A 478 -2.27 -23.02 -11.60
N SER A 479 -2.00 -24.28 -11.96
CA SER A 479 -2.92 -25.06 -12.79
C SER A 479 -4.16 -25.58 -12.02
N ALA A 480 -4.23 -25.45 -10.70
CA ALA A 480 -5.36 -25.95 -9.90
C ALA A 480 -6.19 -24.82 -9.27
N CYS A 481 -7.53 -24.84 -9.44
CA CYS A 481 -8.48 -23.86 -8.90
C CYS A 481 -8.31 -23.63 -7.37
N LYS A 482 -8.05 -24.70 -6.60
CA LYS A 482 -7.84 -24.64 -5.15
C LYS A 482 -6.66 -23.78 -4.70
N ASN A 483 -5.73 -23.50 -5.60
CA ASN A 483 -4.55 -22.68 -5.35
C ASN A 483 -4.80 -21.18 -5.59
N TYR A 484 -6.05 -20.77 -5.81
CA TYR A 484 -6.46 -19.38 -5.86
C TYR A 484 -7.27 -18.96 -4.61
N ARG A 485 -7.18 -17.68 -4.24
CA ARG A 485 -7.99 -17.06 -3.19
C ARG A 485 -9.11 -16.25 -3.85
N PRO A 486 -10.39 -16.51 -3.54
CA PRO A 486 -11.49 -15.68 -4.01
C PRO A 486 -11.52 -14.35 -3.24
N ILE A 487 -11.81 -13.24 -3.91
CA ILE A 487 -12.14 -11.96 -3.27
C ILE A 487 -13.44 -11.44 -3.84
N SER A 488 -14.46 -11.32 -3.00
CA SER A 488 -15.78 -10.84 -3.41
C SER A 488 -15.83 -9.31 -3.45
N LEU A 489 -16.01 -8.75 -4.64
CA LEU A 489 -16.28 -7.34 -4.84
C LEU A 489 -17.79 -7.10 -4.69
N LEU A 490 -18.21 -6.73 -3.47
CA LEU A 490 -19.59 -6.36 -3.15
C LEU A 490 -19.91 -4.93 -3.57
N ASN A 491 -21.18 -4.64 -3.87
CA ASN A 491 -21.69 -3.28 -4.04
C ASN A 491 -21.47 -2.43 -2.77
N VAL A 492 -21.36 -1.12 -2.94
CA VAL A 492 -20.93 -0.22 -1.85
C VAL A 492 -22.06 0.01 -0.84
N ASP A 493 -23.32 0.11 -1.29
CA ASP A 493 -24.50 0.15 -0.43
C ASP A 493 -24.58 -1.02 0.57
N THR A 494 -24.33 -2.24 0.11
CA THR A 494 -24.24 -3.45 0.95
C THR A 494 -23.09 -3.33 1.97
N LYS A 495 -21.95 -2.77 1.56
CA LYS A 495 -20.81 -2.55 2.45
C LYS A 495 -21.09 -1.47 3.49
N ILE A 496 -21.89 -0.46 3.16
CA ILE A 496 -22.31 0.59 4.10
C ILE A 496 -23.14 -0.04 5.21
N LEU A 497 -24.17 -0.82 4.88
CA LEU A 497 -24.96 -1.55 5.89
C LEU A 497 -24.09 -2.45 6.76
N ALA A 498 -23.28 -3.31 6.14
CA ALA A 498 -22.36 -4.19 6.88
C ALA A 498 -21.37 -3.41 7.76
N LYS A 499 -20.93 -2.23 7.35
CA LYS A 499 -20.04 -1.37 8.15
C LYS A 499 -20.76 -0.78 9.36
N ILE A 500 -22.01 -0.34 9.21
CA ILE A 500 -22.84 0.17 10.31
C ILE A 500 -23.03 -0.95 11.34
N LEU A 501 -23.51 -2.12 10.89
CA LEU A 501 -23.72 -3.28 11.76
C LEU A 501 -22.44 -3.68 12.51
N ALA A 502 -21.31 -3.80 11.80
CA ALA A 502 -20.04 -4.15 12.43
C ALA A 502 -19.62 -3.11 13.48
N THR A 503 -19.80 -1.82 13.19
CA THR A 503 -19.44 -0.74 14.11
C THR A 503 -20.29 -0.78 15.40
N ARG A 504 -21.57 -1.13 15.28
CA ARG A 504 -22.46 -1.33 16.43
C ARG A 504 -22.10 -2.55 17.28
N LEU A 505 -21.61 -3.64 16.67
CA LEU A 505 -21.32 -4.90 17.38
C LEU A 505 -19.94 -4.92 18.07
N ILE A 506 -18.95 -4.19 17.53
CA ILE A 506 -17.57 -4.17 18.04
C ILE A 506 -17.45 -3.91 19.56
N PRO A 507 -18.19 -2.97 20.17
CA PRO A 507 -18.08 -2.72 21.61
C PRO A 507 -18.46 -3.93 22.48
N TYR A 508 -19.34 -4.80 22.00
CA TYR A 508 -19.92 -5.89 22.78
C TYR A 508 -19.27 -7.26 22.50
N VAL A 509 -18.58 -7.42 21.37
CA VAL A 509 -18.05 -8.72 20.92
C VAL A 509 -17.05 -9.32 21.92
N SER A 510 -16.28 -8.50 22.64
CA SER A 510 -15.32 -8.99 23.65
C SER A 510 -15.98 -9.66 24.86
N GLY A 511 -17.24 -9.35 25.17
CA GLY A 511 -18.02 -10.04 26.20
C GLY A 511 -18.66 -11.34 25.71
N LEU A 512 -18.83 -11.49 24.39
CA LEU A 512 -19.41 -12.68 23.78
C LEU A 512 -18.35 -13.75 23.46
N VAL A 513 -17.18 -13.32 23.02
CA VAL A 513 -16.09 -14.20 22.58
C VAL A 513 -14.96 -14.21 23.60
N LYS A 514 -14.69 -15.37 24.22
CA LYS A 514 -13.68 -15.50 25.29
C LYS A 514 -12.26 -15.24 24.77
N PRO A 515 -11.26 -14.97 25.65
CA PRO A 515 -9.94 -14.50 25.24
C PRO A 515 -9.08 -15.48 24.43
N ASP A 516 -9.47 -16.75 24.29
CA ASP A 516 -8.75 -17.74 23.49
C ASP A 516 -8.79 -17.44 21.98
N GLN A 517 -9.84 -16.75 21.50
CA GLN A 517 -9.92 -16.23 20.14
C GLN A 517 -9.25 -14.87 20.04
N VAL A 518 -8.10 -14.82 19.37
CA VAL A 518 -7.31 -13.61 19.16
C VAL A 518 -7.64 -12.96 17.82
N GLY A 519 -8.02 -13.75 16.81
CA GLY A 519 -8.27 -13.25 15.46
C GLY A 519 -9.52 -12.37 15.37
N PHE A 520 -9.39 -11.24 14.68
CA PHE A 520 -10.45 -10.24 14.45
C PHE A 520 -11.08 -9.59 15.68
N MET A 521 -10.51 -9.82 16.86
CA MET A 521 -11.01 -9.25 18.11
C MET A 521 -10.32 -7.91 18.41
N PRO A 522 -11.08 -6.88 18.84
CA PRO A 522 -10.49 -5.58 19.18
C PRO A 522 -9.52 -5.72 20.36
N GLY A 523 -8.34 -5.11 20.23
CA GLY A 523 -7.31 -5.12 21.28
C GLY A 523 -6.50 -6.43 21.41
N ARG A 524 -6.80 -7.47 20.62
CA ARG A 524 -6.09 -8.75 20.61
C ARG A 524 -5.16 -8.82 19.39
N GLU A 525 -3.87 -9.13 19.60
CA GLU A 525 -2.85 -9.10 18.56
C GLU A 525 -2.24 -10.49 18.32
N ALA A 526 -1.76 -10.77 17.10
CA ALA A 526 -1.11 -12.05 16.79
C ALA A 526 0.07 -12.39 17.74
N LYS A 527 0.74 -11.35 18.27
CA LYS A 527 1.82 -11.49 19.26
C LYS A 527 1.36 -12.14 20.57
N ASP A 528 0.08 -11.98 20.93
CA ASP A 528 -0.49 -12.53 22.16
C ASP A 528 -0.62 -14.07 22.01
N ALA A 529 -1.12 -14.54 20.87
CA ALA A 529 -1.21 -15.96 20.53
C ALA A 529 0.17 -16.63 20.42
N THR A 530 1.14 -15.98 19.76
CA THR A 530 2.51 -16.53 19.67
C THR A 530 3.22 -16.52 21.02
N SER A 531 3.02 -15.50 21.85
CA SER A 531 3.57 -15.44 23.22
C SER A 531 3.02 -16.57 24.07
N ARG A 532 1.70 -16.83 24.01
CA ARG A 532 1.06 -17.96 24.71
C ARG A 532 1.71 -19.29 24.35
N ALA A 533 1.87 -19.57 23.05
CA ALA A 533 2.50 -20.79 22.57
C ALA A 533 3.97 -20.93 23.01
N LEU A 534 4.78 -19.86 22.87
CA LEU A 534 6.18 -19.88 23.28
C LEU A 534 6.35 -20.07 24.80
N ASN A 535 5.49 -19.43 25.60
CA ASN A 535 5.51 -19.56 27.05
C ASN A 535 5.06 -20.96 27.48
N ALA A 536 4.05 -21.55 26.83
CA ALA A 536 3.60 -22.92 27.07
C ALA A 536 4.71 -23.95 26.79
N ILE A 537 5.39 -23.82 25.64
CA ILE A 537 6.57 -24.65 25.30
C ILE A 537 7.67 -24.50 26.36
N THR A 538 7.94 -23.27 26.79
CA THR A 538 8.99 -22.97 27.77
C THR A 538 8.66 -23.56 29.14
N LEU A 539 7.39 -23.48 29.57
CA LEU A 539 6.92 -24.04 30.82
C LEU A 539 6.98 -25.57 30.82
N ALA A 540 6.44 -26.22 29.78
CA ALA A 540 6.47 -27.67 29.63
C ALA A 540 7.91 -28.22 29.65
N LYS A 541 8.84 -27.50 29.02
CA LYS A 541 10.28 -27.83 29.06
C LYS A 541 10.88 -27.75 30.45
N ARG A 542 10.53 -26.70 31.19
CA ARG A 542 11.06 -26.48 32.54
C ARG A 542 10.50 -27.48 33.54
N SER A 543 9.23 -27.82 33.43
CA SER A 543 8.56 -28.79 34.31
C SER A 543 8.80 -30.24 33.91
N GLY A 544 9.36 -30.50 32.72
CA GLY A 544 9.46 -31.86 32.17
C GLY A 544 8.11 -32.44 31.71
N GLN A 545 7.05 -31.65 31.71
CA GLN A 545 5.71 -32.08 31.31
C GLN A 545 5.65 -32.37 29.82
N ALA A 546 5.03 -33.50 29.47
CA ALA A 546 4.71 -33.87 28.10
C ALA A 546 3.65 -32.91 27.52
N LEU A 547 3.95 -32.30 26.37
CA LEU A 547 3.08 -31.36 25.67
C LEU A 547 3.05 -31.70 24.17
N LEU A 548 1.85 -31.81 23.61
CA LEU A 548 1.62 -31.91 22.18
C LEU A 548 0.97 -30.63 21.68
N LEU A 549 1.67 -29.93 20.79
CA LEU A 549 1.08 -28.86 20.01
C LEU A 549 0.41 -29.45 18.77
N PHE A 550 -0.87 -29.15 18.58
CA PHE A 550 -1.62 -29.54 17.39
C PHE A 550 -2.12 -28.30 16.66
N SER A 551 -1.48 -28.00 15.53
CA SER A 551 -1.88 -26.89 14.65
C SER A 551 -2.88 -27.42 13.63
N VAL A 552 -4.13 -27.02 13.76
CA VAL A 552 -5.23 -27.42 12.88
C VAL A 552 -5.40 -26.38 11.78
N ASP A 553 -5.24 -26.80 10.52
CA ASP A 553 -5.55 -25.98 9.35
C ASP A 553 -6.98 -26.33 8.91
N ALA A 554 -7.87 -25.34 8.87
CA ALA A 554 -9.24 -25.52 8.43
C ALA A 554 -9.36 -25.45 6.90
N GLU A 555 -10.07 -26.40 6.30
CA GLU A 555 -10.28 -26.40 4.86
C GLU A 555 -11.31 -25.33 4.46
N LYS A 556 -10.82 -24.18 3.97
CA LYS A 556 -11.63 -23.06 3.45
C LYS A 556 -12.66 -22.57 4.47
N ALA A 557 -12.22 -22.35 5.71
CA ALA A 557 -13.08 -22.07 6.87
C ALA A 557 -14.17 -21.03 6.61
N PHE A 558 -13.81 -19.87 6.03
CA PHE A 558 -14.78 -18.80 5.74
C PHE A 558 -15.86 -19.22 4.75
N ASP A 559 -15.51 -20.01 3.73
CA ASP A 559 -16.42 -20.38 2.65
C ASP A 559 -17.39 -21.50 3.06
N ARG A 560 -17.11 -22.21 4.17
CA ARG A 560 -17.88 -23.39 4.60
C ARG A 560 -18.93 -23.16 5.68
N VAL A 561 -18.86 -22.06 6.43
CA VAL A 561 -19.77 -21.77 7.56
C VAL A 561 -21.23 -21.88 7.12
N ARG A 562 -21.98 -22.83 7.66
CA ARG A 562 -23.41 -22.98 7.33
C ARG A 562 -24.24 -21.86 7.95
N TRP A 563 -25.18 -21.32 7.18
CA TRP A 563 -25.97 -20.15 7.61
C TRP A 563 -27.02 -20.48 8.67
N ASN A 564 -27.67 -21.64 8.60
CA ASN A 564 -28.60 -22.09 9.64
C ASN A 564 -27.92 -22.16 11.01
N TYR A 565 -26.74 -22.78 11.08
CA TYR A 565 -25.89 -22.80 12.27
C TYR A 565 -25.54 -21.38 12.74
N LEU A 566 -25.05 -20.52 11.83
CA LEU A 566 -24.67 -19.15 12.16
C LEU A 566 -25.86 -18.35 12.74
N PHE A 567 -27.03 -18.42 12.09
CA PHE A 567 -28.21 -17.69 12.53
C PHE A 567 -28.71 -18.17 13.89
N GLU A 568 -28.65 -19.47 14.17
CA GLU A 568 -29.01 -20.00 15.48
C GLU A 568 -28.06 -19.52 16.59
N VAL A 569 -26.75 -19.50 16.35
CA VAL A 569 -25.78 -18.91 17.28
C VAL A 569 -26.10 -17.44 17.56
N LEU A 570 -26.40 -16.68 16.52
CA LEU A 570 -26.76 -15.26 16.62
C LEU A 570 -28.06 -15.03 17.40
N HIS A 571 -29.04 -15.92 17.23
CA HIS A 571 -30.30 -15.91 17.97
C HIS A 571 -30.07 -16.17 19.47
N LEU A 572 -29.33 -17.23 19.81
CA LEU A 572 -29.07 -17.63 21.21
C LEU A 572 -28.23 -16.62 22.00
N ILE A 573 -27.36 -15.86 21.34
CA ILE A 573 -26.62 -14.73 21.93
C ILE A 573 -27.57 -13.59 22.37
N GLY A 574 -28.80 -13.56 21.83
CA GLY A 574 -29.84 -12.60 22.18
C GLY A 574 -29.80 -11.32 21.36
N LEU A 575 -29.42 -11.40 20.08
CA LEU A 575 -29.50 -10.24 19.19
C LEU A 575 -30.96 -9.77 19.04
N PRO A 576 -31.23 -8.45 19.07
CA PRO A 576 -32.56 -7.92 18.79
C PRO A 576 -33.05 -8.27 17.38
N ASP A 577 -34.36 -8.45 17.23
CA ASP A 577 -34.97 -8.93 15.98
C ASP A 577 -34.62 -8.05 14.76
N ASN A 578 -34.70 -6.73 14.91
CA ASN A 578 -34.35 -5.81 13.82
C ASN A 578 -32.88 -5.94 13.38
N TYR A 579 -31.96 -6.07 14.34
CA TYR A 579 -30.54 -6.26 14.04
C TYR A 579 -30.29 -7.62 13.38
N PHE A 580 -30.98 -8.66 13.85
CA PHE A 580 -30.97 -9.99 13.25
C PHE A 580 -31.52 -9.97 11.81
N HIS A 581 -32.61 -9.25 11.55
CA HIS A 581 -33.19 -9.08 10.22
C HIS A 581 -32.24 -8.36 9.25
N TRP A 582 -31.50 -7.34 9.71
CA TRP A 582 -30.47 -6.70 8.88
C TRP A 582 -29.33 -7.66 8.51
N ILE A 583 -28.92 -8.54 9.42
CA ILE A 583 -27.93 -9.57 9.13
C ILE A 583 -28.48 -10.57 8.12
N THR A 584 -29.66 -11.16 8.37
CA THR A 584 -30.23 -12.18 7.48
C THR A 584 -30.52 -11.63 6.07
N ALA A 585 -30.92 -10.36 5.95
CA ALA A 585 -31.07 -9.68 4.67
C ALA A 585 -29.76 -9.63 3.86
N LEU A 586 -28.59 -9.54 4.52
CA LEU A 586 -27.28 -9.63 3.87
C LEU A 586 -26.92 -11.05 3.42
N TYR A 587 -27.72 -12.09 3.67
CA TYR A 587 -27.41 -13.47 3.30
C TYR A 587 -28.55 -14.14 2.52
N ARG A 588 -29.61 -13.41 2.15
CA ARG A 588 -30.74 -13.95 1.40
C ARG A 588 -30.40 -14.19 -0.07
N LYS A 589 -30.08 -15.44 -0.43
CA LYS A 589 -29.78 -15.92 -1.81
C LYS A 589 -28.85 -14.99 -2.64
N PRO A 590 -27.68 -14.58 -2.13
CA PRO A 590 -26.70 -13.85 -2.93
C PRO A 590 -26.23 -14.60 -4.16
N THR A 591 -25.96 -13.85 -5.22
CA THR A 591 -25.34 -14.35 -6.44
C THR A 591 -23.95 -13.77 -6.66
N ALA A 592 -23.09 -14.51 -7.35
CA ALA A 592 -21.76 -14.06 -7.71
C ALA A 592 -21.37 -14.49 -9.14
N ARG A 593 -20.45 -13.75 -9.75
CA ARG A 593 -19.75 -14.16 -10.98
C ARG A 593 -18.26 -14.11 -10.77
N VAL A 594 -17.52 -15.08 -11.31
CA VAL A 594 -16.06 -15.16 -11.19
C VAL A 594 -15.42 -14.41 -12.36
N ARG A 595 -14.52 -13.46 -12.07
CA ARG A 595 -13.76 -12.70 -13.07
C ARG A 595 -12.42 -13.37 -13.35
N ILE A 596 -12.24 -13.85 -14.57
CA ILE A 596 -11.03 -14.55 -15.03
C ILE A 596 -10.54 -13.91 -16.32
N ASN A 597 -9.26 -13.53 -16.37
CA ASN A 597 -8.63 -12.91 -17.54
C ASN A 597 -9.38 -11.67 -18.13
N GLY A 598 -10.28 -11.07 -17.35
CA GLY A 598 -11.10 -9.93 -17.76
C GLY A 598 -12.51 -10.26 -18.26
N ALA A 599 -12.89 -11.54 -18.36
CA ALA A 599 -14.25 -12.00 -18.64
C ALA A 599 -14.97 -12.43 -17.35
N LEU A 600 -16.31 -12.48 -17.36
CA LEU A 600 -17.12 -12.97 -16.25
C LEU A 600 -17.65 -14.38 -16.56
N SER A 601 -17.66 -15.25 -15.54
CA SER A 601 -18.32 -16.56 -15.62
C SER A 601 -19.85 -16.43 -15.62
N THR A 602 -20.50 -17.58 -15.78
CA THR A 602 -21.92 -17.76 -15.42
C THR A 602 -22.16 -17.38 -13.95
N GLU A 603 -23.40 -17.01 -13.66
CA GLU A 603 -23.83 -16.63 -12.33
C GLU A 603 -24.00 -17.85 -11.43
N ILE A 604 -23.43 -17.78 -10.22
CA ILE A 604 -23.51 -18.82 -9.20
C ILE A 604 -24.28 -18.28 -7.99
N THR A 605 -25.17 -19.08 -7.41
CA THR A 605 -25.85 -18.78 -6.14
C THR A 605 -25.00 -19.30 -4.98
N ILE A 606 -24.89 -18.50 -3.92
CA ILE A 606 -24.12 -18.84 -2.71
C ILE A 606 -25.12 -19.28 -1.62
N TYR A 607 -24.83 -20.39 -0.93
CA TYR A 607 -25.70 -20.93 0.14
C TYR A 607 -25.04 -21.01 1.52
N ASN A 608 -23.72 -20.89 1.58
CA ASN A 608 -22.95 -20.94 2.81
C ASN A 608 -21.72 -20.02 2.74
N GLY A 609 -21.06 -19.89 3.88
CA GLY A 609 -19.84 -19.12 4.06
C GLY A 609 -20.11 -17.66 4.42
N THR A 610 -19.08 -17.02 4.96
CA THR A 610 -19.06 -15.59 5.25
C THR A 610 -18.34 -14.85 4.12
N ARG A 611 -18.86 -13.68 3.74
CA ARG A 611 -18.42 -12.97 2.53
C ARG A 611 -17.02 -12.37 2.71
N GLN A 612 -16.02 -12.92 2.03
CA GLN A 612 -14.65 -12.38 2.05
C GLN A 612 -14.61 -10.97 1.47
N GLY A 613 -14.19 -10.00 2.29
CA GLY A 613 -14.15 -8.57 1.94
C GLY A 613 -15.32 -7.74 2.48
N CYS A 614 -16.27 -8.37 3.19
CA CYS A 614 -17.32 -7.69 3.96
C CYS A 614 -16.79 -7.21 5.33
N PRO A 615 -17.11 -5.98 5.79
CA PRO A 615 -16.70 -5.48 7.11
C PRO A 615 -17.25 -6.28 8.31
N LEU A 616 -18.43 -6.89 8.17
CA LEU A 616 -19.12 -7.61 9.25
C LEU A 616 -18.68 -9.08 9.37
N SER A 617 -18.33 -9.71 8.25
CA SER A 617 -18.03 -11.14 8.19
C SER A 617 -16.94 -11.64 9.16
N PRO A 618 -15.86 -10.89 9.47
CA PRO A 618 -14.89 -11.33 10.47
C PRO A 618 -15.46 -11.52 11.88
N LEU A 619 -16.40 -10.65 12.29
CA LEU A 619 -17.07 -10.74 13.60
C LEU A 619 -18.03 -11.93 13.63
N LEU A 620 -18.80 -12.12 12.56
CA LEU A 620 -19.70 -13.27 12.44
C LEU A 620 -18.94 -14.59 12.46
N PHE A 621 -17.75 -14.64 11.82
CA PHE A 621 -16.89 -15.81 11.87
C PHE A 621 -16.39 -16.09 13.29
N ALA A 622 -15.92 -15.06 14.01
CA ALA A 622 -15.47 -15.22 15.40
C ALA A 622 -16.60 -15.74 16.31
N LEU A 623 -17.82 -15.20 16.16
CA LEU A 623 -19.00 -15.66 16.90
C LEU A 623 -19.38 -17.10 16.53
N SER A 624 -19.29 -17.47 15.24
CA SER A 624 -19.59 -18.83 14.80
C SER A 624 -18.63 -19.88 15.35
N LEU A 625 -17.39 -19.49 15.66
CA LEU A 625 -16.35 -20.37 16.20
C LEU A 625 -16.41 -20.49 17.72
N GLU A 626 -17.02 -19.54 18.43
CA GLU A 626 -17.05 -19.53 19.90
C GLU A 626 -17.66 -20.81 20.52
N PRO A 627 -18.74 -21.42 19.99
CA PRO A 627 -19.27 -22.68 20.51
C PRO A 627 -18.29 -23.85 20.45
N LEU A 628 -17.40 -23.90 19.44
CA LEU A 628 -16.31 -24.88 19.38
C LEU A 628 -15.34 -24.66 20.54
N LEU A 629 -14.92 -23.40 20.74
CA LEU A 629 -13.97 -23.07 21.79
C LEU A 629 -14.58 -23.33 23.18
N GLU A 630 -15.89 -23.14 23.35
CA GLU A 630 -16.59 -23.48 24.59
C GLU A 630 -16.67 -24.99 24.81
N SER A 631 -16.92 -25.76 23.75
CA SER A 631 -16.89 -27.22 23.82
C SER A 631 -15.52 -27.72 24.29
N VAL A 632 -14.43 -27.15 23.76
CA VAL A 632 -13.06 -27.50 24.16
C VAL A 632 -12.76 -27.11 25.62
N ARG A 633 -13.31 -26.01 26.12
CA ARG A 633 -13.09 -25.56 27.51
C ARG A 633 -13.90 -26.33 28.55
N SER A 634 -15.08 -26.82 28.16
CA SER A 634 -16.02 -27.51 29.05
C SER A 634 -15.77 -29.02 29.11
N ASP A 635 -15.03 -29.57 28.15
CA ASP A 635 -14.67 -30.99 28.11
C ASP A 635 -13.53 -31.30 29.11
N ALA A 636 -13.86 -32.10 30.13
CA ALA A 636 -12.94 -32.49 31.18
C ALA A 636 -11.82 -33.45 30.69
N ASP A 637 -12.04 -34.14 29.57
CA ASP A 637 -11.05 -35.06 28.99
C ASP A 637 -9.97 -34.32 28.19
N ILE A 638 -10.14 -33.01 27.94
CA ILE A 638 -9.18 -32.18 27.22
C ILE A 638 -8.36 -31.35 28.21
N SER A 639 -7.17 -31.84 28.55
CA SER A 639 -6.22 -31.11 29.39
C SER A 639 -5.19 -30.31 28.57
N GLY A 640 -4.74 -29.19 29.14
CA GLY A 640 -3.76 -28.28 28.56
C GLY A 640 -2.62 -27.93 29.51
N VAL A 641 -1.89 -26.87 29.19
CA VAL A 641 -0.77 -26.41 30.02
C VAL A 641 -1.30 -25.56 31.17
N ARG A 642 -1.03 -25.96 32.42
CA ARG A 642 -1.46 -25.22 33.61
C ARG A 642 -0.54 -24.02 33.84
N GLY A 643 -1.10 -22.81 33.76
CA GLY A 643 -0.46 -21.58 34.21
C GLY A 643 -0.78 -21.29 35.68
N ARG A 644 -0.54 -20.05 36.12
CA ARG A 644 -0.68 -19.65 37.52
C ARG A 644 -2.12 -19.70 38.02
N SER A 645 -3.07 -19.23 37.21
CA SER A 645 -4.48 -19.12 37.58
C SER A 645 -5.41 -19.98 36.74
N ARG A 646 -4.97 -20.46 35.57
CA ARG A 646 -5.84 -21.17 34.62
C ARG A 646 -5.09 -22.20 33.80
N GLU A 647 -5.85 -23.01 33.09
CA GLU A 647 -5.34 -23.97 32.12
C GLU A 647 -5.40 -23.39 30.70
N HIS A 648 -4.38 -23.67 29.90
CA HIS A 648 -4.25 -23.21 28.53
C HIS A 648 -4.34 -24.38 27.56
N VAL A 649 -5.54 -24.57 27.00
CA VAL A 649 -5.86 -25.70 26.11
C VAL A 649 -5.78 -25.31 24.63
N VAL A 650 -6.39 -24.19 24.23
CA VAL A 650 -6.49 -23.80 22.81
C VAL A 650 -6.21 -22.31 22.62
N SER A 651 -5.62 -21.97 21.48
CA SER A 651 -5.48 -20.60 20.98
C SER A 651 -5.99 -20.54 19.55
N ALA A 652 -6.91 -19.63 19.27
CA ALA A 652 -7.44 -19.41 17.93
C ALA A 652 -6.98 -18.05 17.38
N TYR A 653 -6.58 -18.02 16.12
CA TYR A 653 -6.41 -16.79 15.36
C TYR A 653 -7.21 -16.90 14.07
N ALA A 654 -8.49 -16.50 14.14
CA ALA A 654 -9.45 -16.77 13.08
C ALA A 654 -9.56 -18.29 12.86
N ASP A 655 -9.18 -18.77 11.68
CA ASP A 655 -9.22 -20.19 11.29
C ASP A 655 -7.98 -20.99 11.68
N ASP A 656 -6.87 -20.34 12.06
CA ASP A 656 -5.67 -20.99 12.57
C ASP A 656 -5.88 -21.38 14.05
N LEU A 657 -6.16 -22.66 14.33
CA LEU A 657 -6.31 -23.19 15.68
C LEU A 657 -5.03 -23.90 16.14
N LEU A 658 -4.55 -23.58 17.34
CA LEU A 658 -3.43 -24.24 17.98
C LEU A 658 -3.87 -24.81 19.32
N PHE A 659 -3.96 -26.14 19.41
CA PHE A 659 -4.16 -26.84 20.67
C PHE A 659 -2.82 -27.08 21.37
N MET A 660 -2.80 -26.92 22.68
CA MET A 660 -1.68 -27.11 23.59
C MET A 660 -2.05 -28.21 24.58
N LEU A 661 -1.98 -29.46 24.13
CA LEU A 661 -2.55 -30.60 24.84
C LEU A 661 -1.52 -31.25 25.78
N THR A 662 -1.93 -31.48 27.01
CA THR A 662 -1.26 -32.36 27.97
C THR A 662 -2.07 -33.67 28.09
N ASN A 663 -1.57 -34.69 28.78
CA ASN A 663 -2.24 -36.00 28.86
C ASN A 663 -2.64 -36.53 27.46
N THR A 664 -1.69 -36.53 26.54
CA THR A 664 -1.95 -36.54 25.09
C THR A 664 -2.72 -37.75 24.58
N GLU A 665 -2.69 -38.87 25.30
CA GLU A 665 -3.43 -40.08 24.92
C GLU A 665 -4.95 -39.96 25.15
N SER A 666 -5.41 -39.15 26.11
CA SER A 666 -6.83 -38.85 26.34
C SER A 666 -7.28 -37.57 25.62
N SER A 667 -6.49 -36.50 25.76
CA SER A 667 -6.87 -35.17 25.28
C SER A 667 -6.95 -35.06 23.76
N LEU A 668 -6.06 -35.74 23.01
CA LEU A 668 -6.07 -35.67 21.55
C LEU A 668 -7.32 -36.35 20.93
N PRO A 669 -7.69 -37.59 21.32
CA PRO A 669 -8.96 -38.17 20.89
C PRO A 669 -10.18 -37.29 21.23
N ALA A 670 -10.26 -36.75 22.45
CA ALA A 670 -11.38 -35.90 22.87
C ALA A 670 -11.46 -34.60 22.05
N ALA A 671 -10.32 -33.94 21.81
CA ALA A 671 -10.25 -32.75 20.96
C ALA A 671 -10.69 -33.04 19.51
N LEU A 672 -10.26 -34.18 18.94
CA LEU A 672 -10.67 -34.58 17.59
C LEU A 672 -12.15 -34.92 17.50
N LYS A 673 -12.73 -35.56 18.53
CA LYS A 673 -14.16 -35.83 18.63
C LYS A 673 -14.96 -34.51 18.67
N THR A 674 -14.56 -33.57 19.52
CA THR A 674 -15.17 -32.23 19.60
C THR A 674 -15.10 -31.49 18.26
N LEU A 675 -13.99 -31.57 17.54
CA LEU A 675 -13.85 -30.96 16.21
C LEU A 675 -14.75 -31.64 15.16
N ALA A 676 -14.94 -32.95 15.25
CA ALA A 676 -15.81 -33.70 14.35
C ALA A 676 -17.29 -33.34 14.58
N GLU A 677 -17.76 -33.37 15.82
CA GLU A 677 -19.13 -32.96 16.21
C GLU A 677 -19.42 -31.52 15.80
N PHE A 678 -18.48 -30.60 16.04
CA PHE A 678 -18.60 -29.22 15.57
C PHE A 678 -18.70 -29.14 14.04
N GLY A 679 -17.93 -29.97 13.32
CA GLY A 679 -17.94 -30.03 11.86
C GLY A 679 -19.27 -30.49 11.28
N GLU A 680 -19.94 -31.45 11.93
CA GLU A 680 -21.26 -31.95 11.54
C GLU A 680 -22.33 -30.85 11.54
N HIS A 681 -22.24 -29.90 12.47
CA HIS A 681 -23.19 -28.79 12.60
C HIS A 681 -22.78 -27.55 11.80
N SER A 682 -21.54 -27.08 11.97
CA SER A 682 -21.06 -25.80 11.42
C SER A 682 -20.59 -25.86 9.96
N GLY A 683 -20.27 -27.08 9.46
CA GLY A 683 -19.58 -27.29 8.18
C GLY A 683 -18.06 -27.20 8.26
N PHE A 684 -17.48 -27.07 9.47
CA PHE A 684 -16.03 -27.06 9.67
C PHE A 684 -15.40 -28.40 9.27
N ARG A 685 -14.22 -28.36 8.64
CA ARG A 685 -13.47 -29.57 8.27
C ARG A 685 -11.98 -29.33 8.39
N ILE A 686 -11.30 -30.30 8.99
CA ILE A 686 -9.84 -30.30 9.14
C ILE A 686 -9.17 -30.64 7.81
N ASN A 687 -8.12 -29.90 7.47
CA ASN A 687 -7.22 -30.23 6.39
C ASN A 687 -6.10 -31.13 6.92
N ALA A 688 -6.24 -32.45 6.76
CA ALA A 688 -5.26 -33.42 7.27
C ALA A 688 -3.86 -33.20 6.68
N ASP A 689 -3.75 -32.86 5.39
CA ASP A 689 -2.47 -32.64 4.70
C ASP A 689 -1.68 -31.43 5.23
N LYS A 690 -2.37 -30.47 5.85
CA LYS A 690 -1.78 -29.22 6.35
C LYS A 690 -1.74 -29.12 7.87
N SER A 691 -2.48 -29.98 8.57
CA SER A 691 -2.47 -30.00 10.02
C SER A 691 -1.25 -30.75 10.52
N GLU A 692 -0.57 -30.18 11.51
CA GLU A 692 0.72 -30.68 11.99
C GLU A 692 0.77 -30.81 13.51
N PHE A 693 1.58 -31.76 13.97
CA PHE A 693 1.92 -31.98 15.36
C PHE A 693 3.37 -31.57 15.65
N LEU A 694 3.59 -30.95 16.81
CA LEU A 694 4.92 -30.72 17.38
C LEU A 694 4.91 -31.22 18.82
N ASP A 695 5.73 -32.23 19.07
CA ASP A 695 5.87 -32.87 20.38
C ASP A 695 6.98 -32.23 21.21
N ILE A 696 6.71 -32.02 22.50
CA ILE A 696 7.64 -31.48 23.50
C ILE A 696 7.65 -32.46 24.69
N ASN A 697 8.83 -33.01 25.02
CA ASN A 697 9.01 -33.96 26.14
C ASN A 697 8.09 -35.20 26.08
N LEU A 698 7.59 -35.57 24.89
CA LEU A 698 6.74 -36.74 24.74
C LEU A 698 7.59 -38.01 24.75
N HIS A 699 7.14 -39.04 25.46
CA HIS A 699 7.86 -40.32 25.48
C HIS A 699 7.84 -40.95 24.07
N PRO A 700 8.97 -41.46 23.53
CA PRO A 700 9.04 -41.99 22.17
C PRO A 700 8.01 -43.08 21.83
N ILE A 701 7.67 -43.93 22.80
CA ILE A 701 6.65 -44.98 22.66
C ILE A 701 5.26 -44.34 22.45
N VAL A 702 4.90 -43.34 23.26
CA VAL A 702 3.61 -42.64 23.17
C VAL A 702 3.54 -41.89 21.83
N ALA A 703 4.60 -41.18 21.45
CA ALA A 703 4.68 -40.51 20.15
C ALA A 703 4.49 -41.47 18.98
N SER A 704 5.08 -42.68 19.05
CA SER A 704 4.96 -43.72 18.02
C SER A 704 3.53 -44.30 17.94
N ARG A 705 2.89 -44.54 19.08
CA ARG A 705 1.50 -45.01 19.16
C ARG A 705 0.53 -43.99 18.55
N LEU A 706 0.69 -42.71 18.90
CA LEU A 706 -0.11 -41.65 18.33
C LEU A 706 0.17 -41.52 16.82
N LYS A 707 1.43 -41.71 16.37
CA LYS A 707 1.84 -41.76 14.95
C LYS A 707 1.09 -42.77 14.12
N GLN A 708 0.90 -43.95 14.66
CA GLN A 708 0.18 -45.01 13.97
C GLN A 708 -1.34 -44.75 13.97
N ARG A 709 -1.86 -44.11 15.01
CA ARG A 709 -3.30 -43.89 15.19
C ARG A 709 -3.86 -42.73 14.38
N PHE A 710 -3.09 -41.66 14.14
CA PHE A 710 -3.61 -40.42 13.55
C PHE A 710 -2.86 -39.99 12.28
N PRO A 711 -3.58 -39.63 11.19
CA PRO A 711 -2.99 -39.39 9.86
C PRO A 711 -2.46 -37.95 9.67
N TYR A 712 -1.95 -37.30 10.71
CA TYR A 712 -1.45 -35.92 10.64
C TYR A 712 0.08 -35.87 10.60
N ALA A 713 0.63 -34.81 9.99
CA ALA A 713 2.07 -34.67 9.85
C ALA A 713 2.75 -34.44 11.20
N TRP A 714 3.75 -35.26 11.55
CA TRP A 714 4.58 -35.06 12.74
C TRP A 714 5.86 -34.30 12.41
N CYS A 715 6.04 -33.17 13.07
CA CYS A 715 7.17 -32.29 12.88
C CYS A 715 8.03 -32.25 14.16
N PRO A 716 9.02 -33.16 14.33
CA PRO A 716 9.74 -33.32 15.60
C PRO A 716 10.67 -32.14 15.94
N THR A 717 10.95 -31.26 14.97
CA THR A 717 11.95 -30.20 15.14
C THR A 717 11.35 -28.79 15.18
N LYS A 718 10.35 -28.51 14.33
CA LYS A 718 9.75 -27.18 14.19
C LYS A 718 8.38 -27.24 13.53
N MET A 719 7.52 -26.28 13.87
CA MET A 719 6.15 -26.10 13.36
C MET A 719 5.96 -24.65 12.97
N ARG A 720 5.12 -24.35 11.97
CA ARG A 720 4.85 -22.96 11.57
C ARG A 720 3.53 -22.49 12.14
N TYR A 721 3.55 -21.45 12.97
CA TYR A 721 2.36 -20.83 13.56
C TYR A 721 2.38 -19.33 13.35
N LEU A 722 1.31 -18.76 12.79
CA LEU A 722 1.16 -17.32 12.50
C LEU A 722 2.39 -16.70 11.82
N GLY A 723 3.02 -17.43 10.91
CA GLY A 723 4.17 -16.94 10.14
C GLY A 723 5.53 -17.00 10.85
N ILE A 724 5.62 -17.51 12.08
CA ILE A 724 6.88 -17.81 12.77
C ILE A 724 7.10 -19.32 12.89
N TRP A 725 8.34 -19.74 13.04
CA TRP A 725 8.73 -21.11 13.36
C TRP A 725 8.80 -21.28 14.88
N LEU A 726 7.94 -22.14 15.40
CA LEU A 726 8.01 -22.70 16.75
C LEU A 726 8.95 -23.89 16.74
N THR A 727 9.67 -24.12 17.85
CA THR A 727 10.58 -25.25 17.99
C THR A 727 10.71 -25.64 19.45
N SER A 728 11.00 -26.91 19.67
CA SER A 728 11.45 -27.45 20.95
C SER A 728 12.87 -27.03 21.32
N SER A 729 13.57 -26.15 20.59
CA SER A 729 14.90 -25.69 21.02
C SER A 729 15.00 -24.18 20.97
N HIS A 730 15.05 -23.54 22.14
CA HIS A 730 15.12 -22.08 22.26
C HIS A 730 16.34 -21.49 21.55
N SER A 731 17.47 -22.19 21.52
CA SER A 731 18.68 -21.77 20.80
C SER A 731 18.47 -21.64 19.29
N ARG A 732 17.54 -22.42 18.72
CA ARG A 732 17.24 -22.42 17.28
C ARG A 732 16.22 -21.36 16.86
N LEU A 733 15.53 -20.71 17.80
CA LEU A 733 14.50 -19.70 17.48
C LEU A 733 15.09 -18.53 16.67
N PHE A 734 16.31 -18.09 17.00
CA PHE A 734 17.01 -17.04 16.24
C PHE A 734 17.30 -17.49 14.81
N GLU A 735 17.90 -18.67 14.66
CA GLU A 735 18.24 -19.22 13.35
C GLU A 735 17.02 -19.41 12.45
N LEU A 736 15.94 -19.97 12.98
CA LEU A 736 14.76 -20.31 12.18
C LEU A 736 13.95 -19.08 11.74
N ASN A 737 13.95 -18.00 12.52
CA ASN A 737 13.09 -16.84 12.28
C ASN A 737 13.84 -15.61 11.76
N TYR A 738 15.03 -15.31 12.28
CA TYR A 738 15.76 -14.08 11.96
C TYR A 738 16.70 -14.24 10.75
N LYS A 739 17.38 -15.38 10.58
CA LYS A 739 18.28 -15.59 9.43
C LYS A 739 17.51 -15.60 8.09
N PRO A 740 16.41 -16.36 7.91
CA PRO A 740 15.64 -16.35 6.66
C PRO A 740 15.06 -14.97 6.35
N LEU A 741 14.69 -14.20 7.38
CA LEU A 741 14.25 -12.83 7.22
C LEU A 741 15.37 -11.96 6.63
N LEU A 742 16.60 -12.07 7.17
CA LEU A 742 17.77 -11.36 6.65
C LEU A 742 18.09 -11.74 5.20
N ASP A 743 18.02 -13.02 4.84
CA ASP A 743 18.25 -13.50 3.47
C ASP A 743 17.20 -12.99 2.49
N SER A 744 15.93 -13.00 2.91
CA SER A 744 14.86 -12.41 2.11
C SER A 744 15.04 -10.91 1.90
N PHE A 745 15.57 -10.18 2.89
CA PHE A 745 15.90 -8.76 2.71
C PHE A 745 17.08 -8.58 1.76
N ARG A 746 18.10 -9.43 1.78
CA ARG A 746 19.18 -9.39 0.79
C ARG A 746 18.64 -9.53 -0.62
N ALA A 747 17.78 -10.53 -0.86
CA ALA A 747 17.16 -10.77 -2.16
C ALA A 747 16.26 -9.60 -2.60
N ASP A 748 15.42 -9.10 -1.70
CA ASP A 748 14.51 -7.97 -1.97
C ASP A 748 15.28 -6.69 -2.32
N LEU A 749 16.27 -6.32 -1.50
CA LEU A 749 17.09 -5.11 -1.71
C LEU A 749 17.93 -5.21 -3.00
N ALA A 750 18.45 -6.40 -3.31
CA ALA A 750 19.16 -6.65 -4.57
C ALA A 750 18.20 -6.51 -5.78
N GLY A 751 17.00 -7.09 -5.72
CA GLY A 751 15.99 -6.95 -6.77
C GLY A 751 15.51 -5.51 -6.97
N TRP A 752 15.52 -4.69 -5.92
CA TRP A 752 15.15 -3.27 -6.02
C TRP A 752 16.29 -2.35 -6.42
N ASN A 753 17.55 -2.80 -6.35
CA ASN A 753 18.70 -2.00 -6.80
C ASN A 753 18.64 -1.66 -8.29
N ASN A 754 18.05 -2.54 -9.10
CA ASN A 754 17.92 -2.37 -10.55
C ASN A 754 16.78 -1.42 -10.97
N LYS A 755 16.07 -0.82 -10.00
CA LYS A 755 14.99 0.15 -10.23
C LYS A 755 15.51 1.57 -10.02
N PHE A 756 15.03 2.54 -10.80
CA PHE A 756 15.42 3.96 -10.72
C PHE A 756 14.87 4.69 -9.46
N ILE A 757 15.08 4.11 -8.28
CA ILE A 757 14.59 4.65 -6.99
C ILE A 757 15.58 5.69 -6.46
N SER A 758 15.11 6.91 -6.17
CA SER A 758 15.94 7.93 -5.52
C SER A 758 16.32 7.49 -4.10
N TRP A 759 17.38 8.07 -3.54
CA TRP A 759 17.86 7.66 -2.23
C TRP A 759 16.85 7.98 -1.09
N LEU A 760 16.06 9.06 -1.20
CA LEU A 760 14.90 9.29 -0.31
C LEU A 760 13.82 8.23 -0.49
N GLY A 761 13.59 7.81 -1.75
CA GLY A 761 12.72 6.68 -2.05
C GLY A 761 13.20 5.39 -1.40
N ARG A 762 14.50 5.11 -1.46
CA ARG A 762 15.14 3.94 -0.82
C ARG A 762 14.93 3.94 0.70
N VAL A 763 15.06 5.10 1.37
CA VAL A 763 14.72 5.24 2.79
C VAL A 763 13.24 4.90 3.05
N ASN A 764 12.33 5.35 2.19
CA ASN A 764 10.90 5.03 2.31
C ASN A 764 10.60 3.55 2.02
N VAL A 765 11.30 2.91 1.09
CA VAL A 765 11.20 1.46 0.85
C VAL A 765 11.56 0.67 2.11
N ILE A 766 12.63 1.05 2.81
CA ILE A 766 13.02 0.44 4.08
C ILE A 766 11.89 0.57 5.13
N LYS A 767 11.29 1.77 5.24
CA LYS A 767 10.17 2.02 6.16
C LYS A 767 8.91 1.24 5.83
N MET A 768 8.62 1.03 4.54
CA MET A 768 7.40 0.38 4.10
C MET A 768 7.48 -1.15 4.07
N ASN A 769 8.67 -1.70 3.83
CA ASN A 769 8.84 -3.13 3.62
C ASN A 769 9.63 -3.79 4.75
N LEU A 770 10.85 -3.30 5.03
CA LEU A 770 11.73 -3.94 6.00
C LEU A 770 11.22 -3.73 7.43
N LEU A 771 10.91 -2.48 7.81
CA LEU A 771 10.53 -2.15 9.18
C LEU A 771 9.29 -2.94 9.66
N PRO A 772 8.16 -3.02 8.93
CA PRO A 772 6.98 -3.76 9.40
C PRO A 772 7.24 -5.25 9.59
N ARG A 773 8.08 -5.85 8.73
CA ARG A 773 8.46 -7.28 8.84
C ARG A 773 9.37 -7.54 10.04
N LEU A 774 10.30 -6.62 10.32
CA LEU A 774 11.12 -6.65 11.53
C LEU A 774 10.27 -6.49 12.79
N LEU A 775 9.38 -5.49 12.82
CA LEU A 775 8.50 -5.25 13.96
C LEU A 775 7.60 -6.46 14.26
N TYR A 776 7.14 -7.17 13.23
CA TYR A 776 6.38 -8.39 13.43
C TYR A 776 7.19 -9.46 14.17
N VAL A 777 8.41 -9.75 13.72
CA VAL A 777 9.27 -10.76 14.33
C VAL A 777 9.78 -10.33 15.71
N PHE A 778 10.12 -9.05 15.91
CA PHE A 778 10.54 -8.51 17.20
C PHE A 778 9.46 -8.65 18.29
N GLN A 779 8.19 -8.53 17.92
CA GLN A 779 7.07 -8.66 18.85
C GLN A 779 6.67 -10.12 19.10
N THR A 780 6.75 -10.97 18.08
CA THR A 780 6.28 -12.38 18.16
C THR A 780 7.35 -13.35 18.66
N VAL A 781 8.64 -13.03 18.44
CA VAL A 781 9.80 -13.82 18.89
C VAL A 781 10.75 -12.91 19.70
N PRO A 782 10.33 -12.45 20.89
CA PRO A 782 11.08 -11.51 21.74
C PRO A 782 12.24 -12.21 22.48
N ILE A 783 13.25 -12.62 21.73
CA ILE A 783 14.42 -13.35 22.22
C ILE A 783 15.67 -12.48 22.17
N HIS A 784 16.75 -12.94 22.78
CA HIS A 784 18.05 -12.28 22.62
C HIS A 784 18.51 -12.31 21.16
N ILE A 785 18.79 -11.14 20.59
CA ILE A 785 19.28 -10.97 19.22
C ILE A 785 20.78 -10.62 19.27
N PRO A 786 21.66 -11.40 18.61
CA PRO A 786 23.09 -11.09 18.51
C PRO A 786 23.35 -9.70 17.90
N ALA A 787 24.36 -8.99 18.42
CA ALA A 787 24.72 -7.66 17.92
C ALA A 787 25.07 -7.65 16.42
N GLU A 788 25.70 -8.73 15.94
CA GLU A 788 26.07 -8.95 14.53
C GLU A 788 24.87 -8.87 13.58
N PHE A 789 23.68 -9.28 14.01
CA PHE A 789 22.46 -9.17 13.22
C PHE A 789 22.17 -7.71 12.87
N PHE A 790 22.21 -6.81 13.86
CA PHE A 790 21.98 -5.39 13.66
C PHE A 790 23.09 -4.73 12.84
N VAL A 791 24.34 -5.13 13.04
CA VAL A 791 25.48 -4.65 12.23
C VAL A 791 25.32 -5.03 10.76
N THR A 792 24.97 -6.30 10.50
CA THR A 792 24.74 -6.81 9.14
C THR A 792 23.56 -6.10 8.47
N LEU A 793 22.45 -5.93 9.20
CA LEU A 793 21.26 -5.25 8.71
C LEU A 793 21.53 -3.77 8.39
N ARG A 794 22.27 -3.06 9.27
CA ARG A 794 22.73 -1.69 9.01
C ARG A 794 23.58 -1.62 7.75
N SER A 795 24.51 -2.56 7.56
CA SER A 795 25.35 -2.65 6.36
C SER A 795 24.52 -2.84 5.09
N LEU A 796 23.53 -3.74 5.10
CA LEU A 796 22.62 -3.95 3.97
C LEU A 796 21.79 -2.71 3.65
N ILE A 797 21.24 -2.04 4.67
CA ILE A 797 20.49 -0.80 4.52
C ILE A 797 21.35 0.29 3.88
N LEU A 798 22.58 0.48 4.36
CA LEU A 798 23.50 1.49 3.83
C LEU A 798 23.93 1.18 2.39
N LYS A 799 24.26 -0.07 2.08
CA LYS A 799 24.56 -0.52 0.70
C LYS A 799 23.38 -0.33 -0.24
N PHE A 800 22.15 -0.51 0.27
CA PHE A 800 20.96 -0.24 -0.52
C PHE A 800 20.74 1.25 -0.74
N ILE A 801 20.87 2.11 0.28
CA ILE A 801 20.70 3.56 0.11
C ILE A 801 21.81 4.13 -0.80
N TRP A 802 23.04 3.64 -0.65
CA TRP A 802 24.24 4.10 -1.35
C TRP A 802 24.89 2.98 -2.18
N PRO A 803 24.28 2.58 -3.31
CA PRO A 803 24.76 1.44 -4.11
C PRO A 803 26.10 1.70 -4.82
N LYS A 804 26.42 2.97 -5.11
CA LYS A 804 27.65 3.39 -5.82
C LYS A 804 28.45 4.41 -5.02
N GLY A 805 28.97 4.00 -3.86
CA GLY A 805 29.92 4.81 -3.08
C GLY A 805 29.76 4.70 -1.57
N LYS A 806 30.62 5.42 -0.83
CA LYS A 806 30.55 5.51 0.64
C LYS A 806 29.33 6.34 1.08
N PRO A 807 28.71 6.04 2.24
CA PRO A 807 27.63 6.87 2.80
C PRO A 807 28.05 8.33 2.92
N ARG A 808 27.26 9.24 2.33
CA ARG A 808 27.52 10.69 2.38
C ARG A 808 27.03 11.36 3.66
N VAL A 809 26.10 10.72 4.35
CA VAL A 809 25.55 11.15 5.63
C VAL A 809 25.71 10.00 6.62
N ARG A 810 26.10 10.31 7.86
CA ARG A 810 26.26 9.31 8.93
C ARG A 810 24.92 8.61 9.19
N TYR A 811 24.96 7.31 9.49
CA TYR A 811 23.76 6.50 9.69
C TYR A 811 22.91 7.05 10.85
N GLU A 812 23.56 7.44 11.94
CA GLU A 812 22.96 8.01 13.13
C GLU A 812 22.18 9.28 12.77
N THR A 813 22.76 10.17 11.95
CA THR A 813 22.10 11.38 11.45
C THR A 813 20.89 11.04 10.57
N LEU A 814 20.98 10.03 9.70
CA LEU A 814 19.83 9.57 8.88
C LEU A 814 18.67 9.07 9.76
N CYS A 815 18.97 8.42 10.89
CA CYS A 815 17.98 7.87 11.82
C CYS A 815 17.24 8.94 12.63
N ARG A 816 17.82 10.13 12.81
CA ARG A 816 17.19 11.22 13.56
C ARG A 816 15.83 11.62 12.97
N ALA A 817 14.97 12.17 13.83
CA ALA A 817 13.70 12.73 13.40
C ALA A 817 13.89 13.87 12.38
N LYS A 818 12.88 14.07 11.53
CA LYS A 818 12.92 15.09 10.47
C LYS A 818 13.09 16.51 11.00
N ASN A 819 12.45 16.82 12.13
CA ASN A 819 12.60 18.09 12.84
C ASN A 819 13.96 18.26 13.54
N ARG A 820 14.85 17.26 13.47
CA ARG A 820 16.22 17.32 13.99
C ARG A 820 17.27 17.10 12.88
N GLY A 821 16.91 17.37 11.62
CA GLY A 821 17.79 17.26 10.44
C GLY A 821 18.04 15.84 9.92
N GLY A 822 17.34 14.83 10.46
CA GLY A 822 17.42 13.45 9.95
C GLY A 822 16.34 13.12 8.92
N LEU A 823 16.29 11.86 8.48
CA LEU A 823 15.27 11.37 7.54
C LEU A 823 14.27 10.43 8.21
N ALA A 824 14.36 10.29 9.53
CA ALA A 824 13.67 9.29 10.32
C ALA A 824 13.90 7.87 9.77
N LEU A 825 15.11 7.57 9.25
CA LEU A 825 15.47 6.20 8.86
C LEU A 825 15.30 5.28 10.09
N PRO A 826 14.71 4.09 9.96
CA PRO A 826 14.47 3.27 11.13
C PRO A 826 15.77 2.74 11.75
N ASP A 827 16.05 3.14 13.00
CA ASP A 827 17.05 2.46 13.81
C ASP A 827 16.49 1.12 14.31
N THR A 828 16.89 0.05 13.63
CA THR A 828 16.38 -1.30 13.88
C THR A 828 16.63 -1.81 15.29
N LYS A 829 17.72 -1.38 15.95
CA LYS A 829 18.05 -1.78 17.32
C LYS A 829 17.19 -1.04 18.35
N LEU A 830 16.99 0.27 18.15
CA LEU A 830 16.10 1.04 19.02
C LEU A 830 14.63 0.61 18.86
N TYR A 831 14.21 0.23 17.65
CA TYR A 831 12.88 -0.37 17.46
C TYR A 831 12.73 -1.70 18.17
N PHE A 832 13.75 -2.57 18.13
CA PHE A 832 13.74 -3.80 18.92
C PHE A 832 13.59 -3.48 20.42
N TYR A 833 14.39 -2.56 20.97
CA TYR A 833 14.24 -2.13 22.36
C TYR A 833 12.84 -1.59 22.67
N ALA A 834 12.28 -0.73 21.82
CA ALA A 834 10.92 -0.21 21.99
C ALA A 834 9.86 -1.32 22.03
N THR A 835 10.01 -2.39 21.24
CA THR A 835 9.09 -3.54 21.30
C THR A 835 9.19 -4.30 22.62
N GLN A 836 10.39 -4.45 23.18
CA GLN A 836 10.59 -5.09 24.49
C GLN A 836 10.00 -4.24 25.63
N LEU A 837 10.16 -2.91 25.56
CA LEU A 837 9.52 -1.98 26.49
C LEU A 837 7.99 -2.01 26.41
N THR A 838 7.43 -2.29 25.24
CA THR A 838 5.97 -2.47 25.10
C THR A 838 5.50 -3.72 25.85
N ARG A 839 6.32 -4.77 25.97
CA ARG A 839 6.02 -5.94 26.80
C ARG A 839 6.01 -5.60 28.30
N VAL A 840 6.87 -4.67 28.74
CA VAL A 840 6.83 -4.14 30.11
C VAL A 840 5.52 -3.41 30.39
N LEU A 841 4.96 -2.72 29.39
CA LEU A 841 3.62 -2.14 29.48
C LEU A 841 2.55 -3.23 29.55
N ASP A 842 2.66 -4.30 28.75
CA ASP A 842 1.74 -5.44 28.82
C ASP A 842 1.74 -6.10 30.22
N TRP A 843 2.87 -6.08 30.95
CA TRP A 843 2.93 -6.57 32.33
C TRP A 843 2.11 -5.74 33.33
N SER A 844 1.75 -4.51 32.99
CA SER A 844 0.77 -3.74 33.77
C SER A 844 -0.67 -4.07 33.41
N LEU A 845 -0.95 -5.08 32.60
CA LEU A 845 -2.30 -5.59 32.38
C LEU A 845 -2.56 -6.80 33.28
N THR A 846 -3.79 -7.31 33.27
CA THR A 846 -4.21 -8.51 34.01
C THR A 846 -4.19 -9.76 33.12
N SER A 847 -4.08 -10.95 33.73
CA SER A 847 -4.19 -12.23 33.00
C SER A 847 -5.58 -12.45 32.38
N ALA A 848 -6.60 -11.75 32.87
CA ALA A 848 -7.93 -11.72 32.26
C ALA A 848 -7.94 -10.97 30.92
N GLU A 849 -7.10 -9.94 30.76
CA GLU A 849 -6.95 -9.18 29.52
C GLU A 849 -6.07 -9.89 28.50
N LYS A 850 -4.96 -10.50 28.96
CA LYS A 850 -4.02 -11.23 28.10
C LYS A 850 -3.60 -12.56 28.71
N LEU A 851 -4.10 -13.64 28.12
CA LEU A 851 -3.90 -15.00 28.65
C LEU A 851 -2.42 -15.42 28.77
N TRP A 852 -1.54 -14.96 27.89
CA TRP A 852 -0.12 -15.34 27.95
C TRP A 852 0.62 -14.80 29.16
N LEU A 853 0.08 -13.77 29.85
CA LEU A 853 0.65 -13.23 31.09
C LEU A 853 0.59 -14.27 32.22
N ASP A 854 -0.45 -15.09 32.25
CA ASP A 854 -0.62 -16.15 33.27
C ASP A 854 0.53 -17.17 33.24
N LEU A 855 0.94 -17.57 32.03
CA LEU A 855 2.08 -18.48 31.83
C LEU A 855 3.42 -17.80 32.17
N GLU A 856 3.57 -16.49 31.92
CA GLU A 856 4.79 -15.78 32.31
C GLU A 856 4.88 -15.58 33.82
N GLU A 857 3.77 -15.28 34.50
CA GLU A 857 3.71 -15.19 35.96
C GLU A 857 4.09 -16.54 36.61
N GLU A 858 3.63 -17.65 36.04
CA GLU A 858 4.02 -18.99 36.47
C GLU A 858 5.52 -19.24 36.26
N LEU A 859 6.05 -18.85 35.10
CA LEU A 859 7.49 -18.95 34.82
C LEU A 859 8.33 -18.08 35.78
N MET A 860 7.85 -16.91 36.18
CA MET A 860 8.60 -15.99 37.04
C MET A 860 8.37 -16.21 38.53
N GLY A 861 7.31 -16.93 38.93
CA GLY A 861 6.93 -17.17 40.32
C GLY A 861 6.44 -15.93 41.08
N THR A 862 6.41 -14.76 40.43
CA THR A 862 6.06 -13.45 41.03
C THR A 862 5.22 -12.63 40.06
N PRO A 863 4.35 -11.72 40.54
CA PRO A 863 3.53 -10.88 39.68
C PRO A 863 4.38 -9.99 38.76
N LEU A 864 4.15 -10.05 37.44
CA LEU A 864 5.05 -9.43 36.45
C LEU A 864 5.16 -7.92 36.58
N TRP A 865 4.08 -7.24 36.97
CA TRP A 865 4.02 -5.78 37.11
C TRP A 865 5.02 -5.23 38.14
N THR A 866 5.50 -6.07 39.07
CA THR A 866 6.48 -5.70 40.11
C THR A 866 7.93 -5.66 39.58
N LEU A 867 8.24 -6.56 38.65
CA LEU A 867 9.61 -6.88 38.21
C LEU A 867 10.40 -5.71 37.61
N PRO A 868 9.81 -4.78 36.82
CA PRO A 868 10.56 -3.67 36.22
C PRO A 868 11.18 -2.71 37.24
N TRP A 869 10.60 -2.65 38.45
CA TRP A 869 10.87 -1.59 39.42
C TRP A 869 11.78 -2.04 40.56
N ILE A 870 11.81 -3.34 40.86
CA ILE A 870 12.62 -3.93 41.93
C ILE A 870 14.11 -3.93 41.56
N ARG A 871 14.98 -3.58 42.51
CA ARG A 871 16.44 -3.77 42.40
C ARG A 871 16.75 -5.25 42.68
N PRO A 872 17.46 -5.96 41.79
CA PRO A 872 17.83 -7.35 42.07
C PRO A 872 18.79 -7.40 43.27
N ARG A 873 18.44 -8.16 44.32
CA ARG A 873 19.44 -8.82 45.15
C ARG A 873 19.82 -10.13 44.46
N ASP A 874 21.04 -10.59 44.66
CA ASP A 874 21.73 -11.70 43.98
C ASP A 874 21.06 -13.10 44.03
N SER A 875 19.80 -13.21 44.47
CA SER A 875 19.01 -14.44 44.56
C SER A 875 18.12 -14.71 43.35
N MET A 876 17.63 -13.69 42.64
CA MET A 876 16.75 -13.86 41.46
C MET A 876 17.48 -14.40 40.21
N GLU A 877 18.82 -14.34 40.19
CA GLU A 877 19.63 -14.65 39.01
C GLU A 877 20.17 -16.09 38.99
N ARG A 878 20.16 -16.79 40.13
CA ARG A 878 20.84 -18.11 40.27
C ARG A 878 19.97 -19.31 39.91
N GLN A 879 18.67 -19.13 39.72
CA GLN A 879 17.78 -20.22 39.32
C GLN A 879 16.82 -19.74 38.24
N THR A 880 17.18 -19.88 36.97
CA THR A 880 16.24 -20.19 35.87
C THR A 880 16.96 -20.29 34.52
N LEU A 881 16.70 -21.39 33.82
CA LEU A 881 16.88 -21.57 32.38
C LEU A 881 16.25 -20.41 31.60
N TRP A 882 16.69 -20.22 30.36
CA TRP A 882 16.22 -19.19 29.42
C TRP A 882 14.70 -18.93 29.50
N SER A 883 14.28 -17.65 29.59
CA SER A 883 12.87 -17.22 29.49
C SER A 883 12.75 -15.86 28.80
N ILE A 884 11.65 -15.62 28.09
CA ILE A 884 11.33 -14.34 27.42
C ILE A 884 11.33 -13.14 28.39
N PRO A 885 10.73 -13.24 29.60
CA PRO A 885 10.76 -12.14 30.57
C PRO A 885 12.17 -11.70 30.96
N ARG A 886 13.12 -12.65 31.04
CA ARG A 886 14.51 -12.37 31.40
C ARG A 886 15.19 -11.43 30.41
N GLU A 887 15.00 -11.65 29.11
CA GLU A 887 15.59 -10.76 28.08
C GLU A 887 14.92 -9.38 28.09
N THR A 888 13.60 -9.33 28.29
CA THR A 888 12.86 -8.06 28.44
C THR A 888 13.41 -7.24 29.61
N LEU A 889 13.61 -7.88 30.78
CA LEU A 889 14.21 -7.24 31.96
C LEU A 889 15.66 -6.82 31.73
N ARG A 890 16.46 -7.63 31.04
CA ARG A 890 17.85 -7.30 30.70
C ARG A 890 17.92 -6.02 29.87
N ILE A 891 17.07 -5.88 28.86
CA ILE A 891 17.01 -4.69 28.00
C ILE A 891 16.50 -3.49 28.79
N TRP A 892 15.44 -3.66 29.60
CA TRP A 892 14.94 -2.59 30.46
C TRP A 892 16.02 -2.06 31.42
N ARG A 893 16.77 -2.95 32.08
CA ARG A 893 17.89 -2.59 32.96
C ARG A 893 18.99 -1.84 32.20
N LYS A 894 19.37 -2.32 31.02
CA LYS A 894 20.37 -1.65 30.17
C LYS A 894 19.95 -0.22 29.83
N ILE A 895 18.68 -0.02 29.50
CA ILE A 895 18.11 1.30 29.22
C ILE A 895 18.16 2.16 30.48
N ARG A 896 17.75 1.62 31.63
CA ARG A 896 17.82 2.34 32.92
C ARG A 896 19.23 2.81 33.27
N MET A 897 20.24 1.95 33.11
CA MET A 897 21.64 2.30 33.35
C MET A 897 22.14 3.36 32.36
N SER A 898 21.90 3.18 31.07
CA SER A 898 22.38 4.10 30.02
C SER A 898 21.77 5.50 30.07
N ARG A 899 20.65 5.67 30.79
CA ARG A 899 19.86 6.90 30.86
C ARG A 899 19.82 7.51 32.26
N SER A 900 20.74 7.12 33.15
CA SER A 900 20.82 7.58 34.54
C SER A 900 19.52 7.39 35.35
N LEU A 901 18.67 6.42 34.97
CA LEU A 901 17.45 6.04 35.70
C LEU A 901 17.74 5.04 36.84
N SER A 902 19.01 4.70 37.05
CA SER A 902 19.48 3.71 38.03
C SER A 902 19.80 4.32 39.40
N SER A 903 20.14 5.61 39.46
CA SER A 903 20.53 6.30 40.71
C SER A 903 19.34 6.60 41.64
N ALA A 904 18.17 6.91 41.08
CA ALA A 904 16.96 7.23 41.86
C ALA A 904 16.02 6.03 42.03
N VAL A 905 15.35 5.96 43.19
CA VAL A 905 14.20 5.07 43.42
C VAL A 905 13.05 5.51 42.52
N SER A 906 12.34 4.55 41.93
CA SER A 906 11.18 4.86 41.08
C SER A 906 9.94 5.05 41.96
N PRO A 907 9.13 6.10 41.75
CA PRO A 907 7.83 6.23 42.42
C PRO A 907 6.88 5.05 42.15
N LEU A 908 7.12 4.30 41.07
CA LEU A 908 6.37 3.10 40.69
C LEU A 908 6.88 1.82 41.39
N LEU A 909 7.82 1.93 42.34
CA LEU A 909 8.30 0.78 43.12
C LEU A 909 7.13 0.13 43.89
N PRO A 910 6.92 -1.19 43.77
CA PRO A 910 5.87 -1.89 44.51
C PRO A 910 6.17 -1.93 46.01
N LEU A 911 5.15 -1.72 46.83
CA LEU A 911 5.23 -1.90 48.30
C LEU A 911 4.71 -3.27 48.76
N HIS A 912 4.03 -4.01 47.89
CA HIS A 912 3.56 -5.37 48.16
C HIS A 912 4.14 -6.30 47.09
N HIS A 913 4.34 -7.57 47.43
CA HIS A 913 5.09 -8.54 46.60
C HIS A 913 6.51 -8.07 46.21
N ASN A 914 7.11 -7.19 47.02
CA ASN A 914 8.48 -6.72 46.84
C ASN A 914 9.42 -7.58 47.70
N PRO A 915 10.34 -8.35 47.11
CA PRO A 915 11.28 -9.17 47.88
C PRO A 915 12.25 -8.32 48.73
N GLY A 916 12.39 -7.03 48.45
CA GLY A 916 13.14 -6.07 49.27
C GLY A 916 12.37 -5.53 50.48
N PHE A 917 11.06 -5.78 50.57
CA PHE A 917 10.18 -5.38 51.67
C PHE A 917 9.16 -6.49 51.96
N LEU A 918 9.61 -7.48 52.73
CA LEU A 918 8.83 -8.68 53.08
C LEU A 918 7.53 -8.42 53.86
N PRO A 919 7.43 -7.42 54.77
CA PRO A 919 6.21 -7.22 55.54
C PRO A 919 4.97 -6.92 54.69
N GLY A 920 5.14 -6.34 53.48
CA GLY A 920 4.03 -6.02 52.58
C GLY A 920 3.01 -5.05 53.20
N VAL A 921 1.96 -4.71 52.45
CA VAL A 921 0.83 -3.94 52.98
C VAL A 921 -0.30 -4.90 53.32
N CYS A 922 -0.77 -4.88 54.58
CA CYS A 922 -1.90 -5.70 55.03
C CYS A 922 -3.21 -5.28 54.34
N PRO A 923 -4.14 -6.23 54.02
CA PRO A 923 -5.44 -5.90 53.41
C PRO A 923 -6.26 -4.87 54.19
N ASP A 924 -6.15 -4.83 55.51
CA ASP A 924 -6.90 -3.88 56.36
C ASP A 924 -6.37 -2.46 56.19
N LEU A 925 -5.04 -2.30 56.22
CA LEU A 925 -4.39 -1.01 55.96
C LEU A 925 -4.69 -0.49 54.54
N ARG A 926 -4.75 -1.40 53.55
CA ARG A 926 -5.12 -1.07 52.17
C ARG A 926 -6.54 -0.51 52.07
N ARG A 927 -7.51 -1.16 52.72
CA ARG A 927 -8.91 -0.72 52.76
C ARG A 927 -9.07 0.61 53.48
N ARG A 928 -8.42 0.79 54.63
CA ARG A 928 -8.50 2.02 55.42
C ARG A 928 -7.96 3.24 54.68
N LEU A 929 -6.87 3.08 53.94
CA LEU A 929 -6.23 4.17 53.19
C LEU A 929 -6.78 4.33 51.76
N ASP A 930 -7.82 3.57 51.39
CA ASP A 930 -8.42 3.53 50.04
C ASP A 930 -7.38 3.35 48.93
N LEU A 931 -6.48 2.37 49.14
CA LEU A 931 -5.35 2.13 48.23
C LEU A 931 -5.74 1.15 47.09
N PRO A 932 -5.24 1.38 45.87
CA PRO A 932 -5.48 0.50 44.73
C PRO A 932 -4.92 -0.90 44.98
N ASP A 933 -5.42 -1.91 44.26
CA ASP A 933 -4.89 -3.28 44.34
C ASP A 933 -3.38 -3.34 44.07
N ARG A 934 -2.89 -2.47 43.18
CA ARG A 934 -1.46 -2.35 42.85
C ARG A 934 -0.80 -1.19 43.60
N ILE A 935 -0.44 -1.45 44.84
CA ILE A 935 0.20 -0.48 45.73
C ILE A 935 1.68 -0.25 45.35
N THR A 936 1.98 0.98 44.99
CA THR A 936 3.32 1.53 44.74
C THR A 936 3.67 2.59 45.77
N VAL A 937 4.94 3.02 45.81
CA VAL A 937 5.38 4.15 46.63
C VAL A 937 4.55 5.40 46.35
N GLN A 938 4.30 5.71 45.08
CA GLN A 938 3.51 6.87 44.68
C GLN A 938 2.06 6.80 45.12
N SER A 939 1.40 5.64 44.97
CA SER A 939 0.00 5.50 45.37
C SER A 939 -0.19 5.55 46.89
N PHE A 940 0.87 5.27 47.65
CA PHE A 940 0.84 5.31 49.11
C PHE A 940 1.09 6.71 49.68
N LEU A 941 1.90 7.53 49.02
CA LEU A 941 2.19 8.91 49.46
C LEU A 941 1.06 9.87 49.06
N LYS A 942 0.48 10.61 50.02
CA LYS A 942 -0.41 11.75 49.77
C LYS A 942 0.41 13.04 49.86
N ASP A 943 0.42 13.84 48.80
CA ASP A 943 1.21 15.08 48.69
C ASP A 943 2.71 14.92 49.03
N GLY A 944 3.25 13.73 48.74
CA GLY A 944 4.66 13.41 49.01
C GLY A 944 4.97 13.02 50.45
N ILE A 945 3.94 12.89 51.30
CA ILE A 945 4.06 12.54 52.72
C ILE A 945 3.33 11.21 52.98
N VAL A 946 3.86 10.43 53.93
CA VAL A 946 3.17 9.24 54.42
C VAL A 946 1.87 9.67 55.12
N PRO A 947 0.69 9.18 54.69
CA PRO A 947 -0.58 9.61 55.26
C PRO A 947 -0.64 9.29 56.77
N PRO A 948 -1.07 10.24 57.62
CA PRO A 948 -1.29 9.96 59.03
C PRO A 948 -2.47 8.99 59.20
N LEU A 949 -2.32 8.00 60.09
CA LEU A 949 -3.40 7.08 60.46
C LEU A 949 -4.27 7.76 61.54
N VAL A 950 -5.31 8.46 61.12
CA VAL A 950 -6.28 9.10 62.02
C VAL A 950 -7.59 8.33 61.94
N ALA A 951 -8.36 8.26 63.03
CA ALA A 951 -9.73 7.79 62.98
C ALA A 951 -10.55 8.78 62.13
N ALA A 952 -11.11 8.31 61.00
CA ALA A 952 -12.11 9.09 60.28
C ALA A 952 -13.42 9.09 61.07
N ASP A 953 -14.21 10.15 60.97
CA ASP A 953 -15.49 10.26 61.67
C ASP A 953 -16.39 9.04 61.37
N GLY A 954 -16.72 8.28 62.42
CA GLY A 954 -17.53 7.05 62.33
C GLY A 954 -16.77 5.76 62.00
N SER A 955 -15.43 5.77 61.88
CA SER A 955 -14.61 4.56 61.67
C SER A 955 -13.93 4.08 62.96
N PRO A 956 -13.71 2.76 63.14
CA PRO A 956 -12.98 2.25 64.31
C PRO A 956 -11.54 2.75 64.34
N PRO A 957 -10.93 2.94 65.54
CA PRO A 957 -9.55 3.39 65.66
C PRO A 957 -8.58 2.46 64.91
N PRO A 958 -7.42 2.96 64.43
CA PRO A 958 -6.47 2.13 63.73
C PRO A 958 -5.88 1.09 64.69
N THR A 959 -5.90 -0.17 64.27
CA THR A 959 -5.36 -1.29 65.03
C THR A 959 -3.86 -1.12 65.24
N PHE A 960 -3.31 -1.81 66.25
CA PHE A 960 -1.86 -1.89 66.45
C PHE A 960 -1.14 -2.38 65.17
N LEU A 961 -1.71 -3.36 64.49
CA LEU A 961 -1.15 -3.92 63.26
C LEU A 961 -1.10 -2.90 62.11
N GLU A 962 -2.12 -2.05 61.96
CA GLU A 962 -2.13 -0.97 60.96
C GLU A 962 -1.06 0.09 61.26
N HIS A 963 -0.90 0.50 62.52
CA HIS A 963 0.17 1.41 62.94
C HIS A 963 1.56 0.81 62.70
N PHE A 964 1.75 -0.45 63.08
CA PHE A 964 3.01 -1.16 62.92
C PHE A 964 3.39 -1.32 61.45
N ASN A 965 2.45 -1.71 60.58
CA ASN A 965 2.67 -1.81 59.14
C ASN A 965 3.03 -0.44 58.51
N CYS A 966 2.34 0.63 58.91
CA CYS A 966 2.66 1.98 58.43
C CYS A 966 4.06 2.43 58.86
N ALA A 967 4.45 2.13 60.11
CA ALA A 967 5.80 2.38 60.61
C ALA A 967 6.88 1.57 59.86
N GLN A 968 6.61 0.31 59.51
CA GLN A 968 7.50 -0.52 58.70
C GLN A 968 7.67 0.04 57.29
N ILE A 969 6.59 0.50 56.64
CA ILE A 969 6.67 1.15 55.32
C ILE A 969 7.50 2.44 55.42
N LYS A 970 7.26 3.26 56.46
CA LYS A 970 8.02 4.49 56.69
C LYS A 970 9.52 4.19 56.88
N SER A 971 9.87 3.20 57.69
CA SER A 971 11.24 2.74 57.89
C SER A 971 11.88 2.23 56.59
N PHE A 972 11.13 1.46 55.79
CA PHE A 972 11.59 1.00 54.48
C PHE A 972 11.84 2.16 53.50
N LEU A 973 10.91 3.11 53.40
CA LEU A 973 11.08 4.30 52.56
C LEU A 973 12.27 5.17 53.02
N GLN A 974 12.51 5.27 54.33
CA GLN A 974 13.69 5.93 54.89
C GLN A 974 14.99 5.19 54.55
N SER A 975 14.99 3.85 54.59
CA SER A 975 16.15 3.02 54.21
C SER A 975 16.54 3.16 52.74
N LEU A 976 15.56 3.47 51.89
CA LEU A 976 15.76 3.76 50.48
C LEU A 976 16.30 5.19 50.24
N ASN A 977 16.32 6.04 51.27
CA ASN A 977 16.58 7.48 51.21
C ASN A 977 17.78 7.94 52.07
N ALA A 978 18.99 7.46 51.74
CA ALA A 978 20.25 8.12 52.15
C ALA A 978 20.74 9.12 51.07
N GLY A 979 19.84 9.96 50.52
CA GLY A 979 20.22 11.07 49.63
C GLY A 979 19.23 11.56 48.55
N PHE A 980 17.97 11.12 48.48
CA PHE A 980 17.03 11.50 47.39
C PHE A 980 15.58 11.75 47.83
N SER A 981 15.01 12.89 47.43
CA SER A 981 13.60 13.17 47.69
C SER A 981 12.66 12.21 46.94
N LEU A 982 11.78 11.52 47.67
CA LEU A 982 10.69 10.69 47.14
C LEU A 982 9.62 11.51 46.36
N THR A 983 9.74 12.84 46.38
CA THR A 983 8.83 13.80 45.72
C THR A 983 9.31 14.27 44.33
N ARG A 984 10.33 13.62 43.74
CA ARG A 984 10.80 14.03 42.41
C ARG A 984 9.72 13.87 41.33
N PRO A 985 9.70 14.74 40.30
CA PRO A 985 8.82 14.54 39.15
C PRO A 985 9.14 13.21 38.44
N LEU A 986 8.10 12.61 37.85
CA LEU A 986 8.22 11.39 37.07
C LEU A 986 9.07 11.63 35.83
N LEU A 987 10.02 10.73 35.59
CA LEU A 987 10.83 10.76 34.38
C LEU A 987 9.96 10.40 33.17
N PRO A 988 10.32 10.80 31.93
CA PRO A 988 9.48 10.57 30.75
C PRO A 988 9.02 9.11 30.56
N PHE A 989 9.90 8.14 30.84
CA PHE A 989 9.55 6.71 30.80
C PHE A 989 8.57 6.32 31.93
N GLU A 990 8.74 6.84 33.14
CA GLU A 990 7.85 6.55 34.27
C GLU A 990 6.47 7.17 34.05
N ASN A 991 6.42 8.40 33.52
CA ASN A 991 5.18 9.06 33.17
C ASN A 991 4.44 8.31 32.03
N PHE A 992 5.18 7.74 31.07
CA PHE A 992 4.59 6.89 30.03
C PHE A 992 3.85 5.67 30.62
N TYR A 993 4.47 4.94 31.55
CA TYR A 993 3.85 3.76 32.17
C TYR A 993 2.72 4.14 33.14
N ARG A 994 2.81 5.30 33.81
CA ARG A 994 1.74 5.80 34.68
C ARG A 994 0.47 6.16 33.91
N LEU A 995 0.62 6.90 32.80
CA LEU A 995 -0.52 7.41 32.04
C LEU A 995 -1.33 6.31 31.33
N GLY A 996 -0.83 5.08 31.25
CA GLY A 996 -1.55 3.97 30.64
C GLY A 996 -1.98 4.26 29.21
N ILE A 997 -1.15 4.96 28.43
CA ILE A 997 -1.46 5.40 27.07
C ILE A 997 -1.98 4.20 26.27
N PRO A 998 -3.05 4.35 25.45
CA PRO A 998 -3.59 3.26 24.64
C PRO A 998 -2.47 2.52 23.90
N LEU A 999 -2.54 1.17 23.88
CA LEU A 999 -1.58 0.29 23.18
C LEU A 999 -1.25 0.77 21.75
N ALA A 1000 -2.21 1.44 21.10
CA ALA A 1000 -2.02 2.11 19.82
C ALA A 1000 -0.90 3.17 19.87
N ARG A 1001 0.13 2.98 19.03
CA ARG A 1001 1.32 3.86 18.90
C ARG A 1001 2.31 3.79 20.06
N SER A 1002 2.15 2.86 21.01
CA SER A 1002 3.08 2.61 22.12
C SER A 1002 4.55 2.46 21.65
N ILE A 1003 4.82 1.56 20.70
CA ILE A 1003 6.15 1.34 20.12
C ILE A 1003 6.74 2.63 19.55
N SER A 1004 5.96 3.40 18.78
CA SER A 1004 6.42 4.65 18.17
C SER A 1004 6.71 5.74 19.21
N THR A 1005 5.96 5.76 20.31
CA THR A 1005 6.19 6.69 21.44
C THR A 1005 7.42 6.30 22.22
N LEU A 1006 7.58 5.02 22.57
CA LEU A 1006 8.78 4.50 23.24
C LEU A 1006 10.03 4.68 22.37
N TYR A 1007 9.93 4.46 21.06
CA TYR A 1007 11.01 4.74 20.12
C TYR A 1007 11.43 6.21 20.14
N ARG A 1008 10.47 7.15 20.15
CA ARG A 1008 10.76 8.59 20.27
C ARG A 1008 11.45 8.92 21.59
N LEU A 1009 10.97 8.40 22.72
CA LEU A 1009 11.64 8.58 24.02
C LEU A 1009 13.08 8.04 24.01
N LEU A 1010 13.31 6.89 23.35
CA LEU A 1010 14.65 6.32 23.17
C LEU A 1010 15.55 7.18 22.25
N GLN A 1011 14.98 7.86 21.25
CA GLN A 1011 15.71 8.78 20.38
C GLN A 1011 15.97 10.14 21.04
N ASP A 1012 14.99 10.73 21.72
CA ASP A 1012 15.07 12.06 22.32
C ASP A 1012 16.11 12.14 23.44
N SER A 1013 16.35 11.02 24.10
CA SER A 1013 17.40 10.85 25.11
C SER A 1013 18.82 10.79 24.52
N ILE A 1014 19.00 10.80 23.20
CA ILE A 1014 20.32 10.93 22.56
C ILE A 1014 20.68 12.42 22.49
N THR A 1015 21.55 12.86 23.39
CA THR A 1015 22.05 14.23 23.52
C THR A 1015 23.21 14.48 22.55
N ASP A 1016 22.92 14.62 21.26
CA ASP A 1016 23.90 15.15 20.30
C ASP A 1016 23.45 16.52 19.80
N PRO A 1017 24.35 17.51 19.69
CA PRO A 1017 24.00 18.84 19.18
C PRO A 1017 23.52 18.79 17.71
N PRO A 1018 22.74 19.81 17.27
CA PRO A 1018 22.29 19.94 15.89
C PRO A 1018 23.48 20.21 14.97
N GLN A 1019 24.04 19.14 14.41
CA GLN A 1019 25.29 19.15 13.62
C GLN A 1019 25.28 20.12 12.43
N PHE A 1020 24.10 20.45 11.87
CA PHE A 1020 24.01 21.32 10.68
C PHE A 1020 23.88 22.81 11.02
N GLN A 1021 23.32 23.17 12.18
CA GLN A 1021 23.07 24.57 12.55
C GLN A 1021 24.38 25.34 12.68
N SER A 1022 25.30 24.83 13.50
CA SER A 1022 26.62 25.45 13.68
C SER A 1022 27.39 25.55 12.36
N THR A 1023 27.41 24.48 11.55
CA THR A 1023 28.11 24.50 10.25
C THR A 1023 27.57 25.57 9.31
N TRP A 1024 26.25 25.81 9.29
CA TRP A 1024 25.66 26.84 8.46
C TRP A 1024 25.81 28.25 9.03
N GLN A 1025 25.87 28.40 10.35
CA GLN A 1025 26.24 29.66 11.01
C GLN A 1025 27.65 30.08 10.61
N ASP A 1026 28.61 29.14 10.63
CA ASP A 1026 29.99 29.39 10.20
C ASP A 1026 30.08 29.78 8.71
N ILE A 1027 29.28 29.13 7.85
CA ILE A 1027 29.29 29.39 6.39
C ILE A 1027 28.68 30.76 6.04
N LEU A 1028 27.61 31.14 6.72
CA LEU A 1028 26.85 32.36 6.41
C LEU A 1028 27.33 33.58 7.21
N GLY A 1029 28.02 33.37 8.34
CA GLY A 1029 28.41 34.45 9.26
C GLY A 1029 27.25 35.00 10.11
N ASP A 1030 26.10 34.32 10.09
CA ASP A 1030 24.86 34.74 10.77
C ASP A 1030 24.58 33.83 11.98
N SER A 1031 24.03 34.40 13.06
CA SER A 1031 23.44 33.61 14.15
C SER A 1031 21.96 33.32 13.87
N PHE A 1032 21.50 32.10 14.21
CA PHE A 1032 20.11 31.67 13.99
C PHE A 1032 19.49 31.21 15.30
N SER A 1033 18.26 31.65 15.58
CA SER A 1033 17.46 31.12 16.69
C SER A 1033 17.06 29.67 16.42
N ASP A 1034 16.84 28.90 17.49
CA ASP A 1034 16.44 27.49 17.40
C ASP A 1034 15.07 27.31 16.72
N GLU A 1035 14.16 28.29 16.87
CA GLU A 1035 12.86 28.31 16.19
C GLU A 1035 13.02 28.49 14.67
N THR A 1036 13.90 29.43 14.27
CA THR A 1036 14.19 29.70 12.86
C THR A 1036 14.80 28.46 12.20
N TRP A 1037 15.75 27.82 12.89
CA TRP A 1037 16.39 26.60 12.39
C TRP A 1037 15.45 25.39 12.34
N SER A 1038 14.56 25.26 13.32
CA SER A 1038 13.52 24.22 13.34
C SER A 1038 12.58 24.34 12.13
N MET A 1039 12.23 25.57 11.73
CA MET A 1039 11.45 25.85 10.53
C MET A 1039 12.16 25.36 9.26
N THR A 1040 13.49 25.54 9.17
CA THR A 1040 14.31 25.07 8.05
C THR A 1040 14.28 23.56 7.91
N TYR A 1041 14.38 22.82 9.03
CA TYR A 1041 14.17 21.38 9.02
C TYR A 1041 12.78 20.99 8.52
N GLU A 1042 11.73 21.70 8.95
CA GLU A 1042 10.37 21.43 8.51
C GLU A 1042 10.19 21.69 7.01
N LEU A 1043 10.60 22.86 6.52
CA LEU A 1043 10.48 23.28 5.13
C LEU A 1043 11.28 22.38 4.18
N SER A 1044 12.43 21.86 4.62
CA SER A 1044 13.23 20.89 3.85
C SER A 1044 12.48 19.60 3.53
N HIS A 1045 11.40 19.31 4.26
CA HIS A 1045 10.60 18.10 4.10
C HIS A 1045 9.14 18.35 3.68
N ARG A 1046 8.57 19.51 4.04
CA ARG A 1046 7.15 19.83 3.85
C ARG A 1046 6.89 20.97 2.87
N GLY A 1047 7.93 21.64 2.34
CA GLY A 1047 7.76 22.83 1.52
C GLY A 1047 7.07 22.62 0.17
N SER A 1048 7.07 21.41 -0.38
CA SER A 1048 6.28 21.07 -1.57
C SER A 1048 5.83 19.60 -1.57
N PRO A 1049 4.63 19.30 -2.11
CA PRO A 1049 4.21 17.96 -2.49
C PRO A 1049 5.19 17.22 -3.43
N TRP A 1050 6.01 17.94 -4.20
CA TRP A 1050 7.00 17.31 -5.06
C TRP A 1050 8.27 16.92 -4.29
N LEU A 1051 8.55 15.62 -4.20
CA LEU A 1051 9.67 15.14 -3.40
C LEU A 1051 11.06 15.53 -3.94
N LYS A 1052 11.19 15.92 -5.23
CA LYS A 1052 12.46 16.45 -5.73
C LYS A 1052 12.86 17.75 -5.04
N CYS A 1053 11.89 18.62 -4.72
CA CYS A 1053 12.13 19.82 -3.94
C CYS A 1053 12.63 19.48 -2.53
N ALA A 1054 12.00 18.50 -1.87
CA ALA A 1054 12.45 18.02 -0.56
C ALA A 1054 13.85 17.36 -0.61
N GLU A 1055 14.16 16.62 -1.68
CA GLU A 1055 15.48 16.03 -1.89
C GLU A 1055 16.55 17.11 -2.09
N ASN A 1056 16.26 18.11 -2.92
CA ASN A 1056 17.15 19.24 -3.16
C ASN A 1056 17.39 20.03 -1.87
N ALA A 1057 16.33 20.36 -1.13
CA ALA A 1057 16.43 21.08 0.14
C ALA A 1057 17.26 20.32 1.17
N TYR A 1058 17.06 19.00 1.30
CA TYR A 1058 17.88 18.18 2.20
C TYR A 1058 19.34 18.10 1.74
N LYS A 1059 19.60 17.98 0.44
CA LYS A 1059 20.96 17.99 -0.10
C LYS A 1059 21.69 19.31 0.15
N ILE A 1060 20.97 20.44 0.11
CA ILE A 1060 21.52 21.74 0.50
C ILE A 1060 21.82 21.71 2.01
N LEU A 1061 20.82 21.40 2.85
CA LEU A 1061 20.96 21.33 4.30
C LEU A 1061 22.19 20.51 4.76
N THR A 1062 22.45 19.36 4.14
CA THR A 1062 23.56 18.48 4.50
C THR A 1062 24.86 18.72 3.72
N LEU A 1063 24.97 19.83 2.96
CA LEU A 1063 26.13 20.15 2.12
C LEU A 1063 26.54 18.98 1.22
N TRP A 1064 25.56 18.34 0.58
CA TRP A 1064 25.72 17.05 -0.11
C TRP A 1064 26.50 17.15 -1.42
N TYR A 1065 26.41 18.30 -2.09
CA TYR A 1065 27.02 18.50 -3.40
C TYR A 1065 28.54 18.61 -3.28
N TRP A 1066 29.26 17.95 -4.20
CA TRP A 1066 30.71 18.09 -4.30
C TRP A 1066 31.04 19.44 -4.92
N THR A 1067 31.99 20.13 -4.31
CA THR A 1067 32.52 21.43 -4.74
C THR A 1067 34.00 21.29 -5.08
N PRO A 1068 34.57 22.12 -5.97
CA PRO A 1068 36.02 22.14 -6.27
C PRO A 1068 36.88 22.17 -5.01
N GLU A 1069 36.56 23.04 -4.06
CA GLU A 1069 37.24 23.13 -2.78
C GLU A 1069 37.26 21.80 -2.02
N ARG A 1070 36.09 21.13 -1.94
CA ARG A 1070 35.96 19.87 -1.21
C ARG A 1070 36.65 18.71 -1.93
N ILE A 1071 36.68 18.74 -3.26
CA ILE A 1071 37.39 17.75 -4.07
C ILE A 1071 38.90 17.97 -3.90
N HIS A 1072 39.39 19.21 -3.95
CA HIS A 1072 40.79 19.57 -3.72
C HIS A 1072 41.29 19.12 -2.35
N ARG A 1073 40.49 19.30 -1.28
CA ARG A 1073 40.84 18.76 0.06
C ARG A 1073 41.00 17.24 0.10
N ILE A 1074 40.29 16.50 -0.75
CA ILE A 1074 40.37 15.02 -0.81
C ILE A 1074 41.48 14.59 -1.77
N GLN A 1075 41.66 15.32 -2.86
CA GLN A 1075 42.61 15.07 -3.92
C GLN A 1075 43.33 16.39 -4.24
N PRO A 1076 44.48 16.67 -3.60
CA PRO A 1076 45.19 17.93 -3.74
C PRO A 1076 45.63 18.29 -5.17
N THR A 1077 45.61 17.33 -6.09
CA THR A 1077 45.94 17.54 -7.52
C THR A 1077 44.81 18.17 -8.34
N SER A 1078 43.59 18.28 -7.81
CA SER A 1078 42.46 18.88 -8.53
C SER A 1078 42.38 20.37 -8.28
N ASP A 1079 42.01 21.18 -9.27
CA ASP A 1079 41.87 22.63 -9.13
C ASP A 1079 40.77 23.04 -8.10
N PRO A 1080 41.07 23.87 -7.09
CA PRO A 1080 40.07 24.38 -6.13
C PRO A 1080 39.18 25.48 -6.69
N LEU A 1081 39.45 26.00 -7.90
CA LEU A 1081 38.71 27.11 -8.49
C LEU A 1081 37.29 26.73 -8.92
N CYS A 1082 36.40 27.70 -8.87
CA CYS A 1082 34.99 27.55 -9.23
C CYS A 1082 34.82 27.11 -10.69
N TRP A 1083 34.05 26.05 -10.94
CA TRP A 1083 33.76 25.56 -12.30
C TRP A 1083 33.05 26.58 -13.21
N ARG A 1084 32.45 27.63 -12.64
CA ARG A 1084 31.75 28.68 -13.37
C ARG A 1084 32.68 29.84 -13.72
N CYS A 1085 33.11 30.62 -12.72
CA CYS A 1085 33.91 31.82 -12.94
C CYS A 1085 35.41 31.52 -13.15
N GLY A 1086 35.92 30.42 -12.61
CA GLY A 1086 37.35 30.08 -12.69
C GLY A 1086 38.28 31.04 -11.95
N SER A 1087 37.76 31.99 -11.15
CA SER A 1087 38.55 33.02 -10.46
C SER A 1087 38.66 32.78 -8.96
N ASP A 1088 37.55 32.46 -8.31
CA ASP A 1088 37.48 32.29 -6.85
C ASP A 1088 37.46 30.81 -6.46
N VAL A 1089 37.84 30.52 -5.21
CA VAL A 1089 37.70 29.18 -4.62
C VAL A 1089 36.24 28.74 -4.70
N GLY A 1090 36.01 27.57 -5.31
CA GLY A 1090 34.69 26.99 -5.47
C GLY A 1090 34.15 26.41 -4.16
N SER A 1091 33.86 27.26 -3.17
CA SER A 1091 33.19 26.87 -1.93
C SER A 1091 31.71 26.56 -2.16
N PHE A 1092 31.04 25.93 -1.18
CA PHE A 1092 29.61 25.61 -1.31
C PHE A 1092 28.75 26.86 -1.49
N LEU A 1093 29.00 27.89 -0.68
CA LEU A 1093 28.29 29.18 -0.78
C LEU A 1093 28.59 29.88 -2.10
N HIS A 1094 29.83 29.79 -2.59
CA HIS A 1094 30.21 30.42 -3.86
C HIS A 1094 29.47 29.83 -5.06
N ILE A 1095 29.43 28.51 -5.18
CA ILE A 1095 28.75 27.86 -6.32
C ILE A 1095 27.22 28.06 -6.29
N TRP A 1096 26.63 28.17 -5.10
CA TRP A 1096 25.18 28.33 -4.93
C TRP A 1096 24.70 29.77 -4.94
N TRP A 1097 25.52 30.74 -4.52
CA TRP A 1097 25.08 32.11 -4.26
C TRP A 1097 26.07 33.19 -4.72
N THR A 1098 27.31 33.20 -4.21
CA THR A 1098 28.21 34.38 -4.37
C THR A 1098 28.94 34.44 -5.71
N CYS A 1099 28.85 33.42 -6.57
CA CYS A 1099 29.47 33.44 -7.90
C CYS A 1099 28.92 34.60 -8.77
N PRO A 1100 29.77 35.49 -9.31
CA PRO A 1100 29.34 36.64 -10.11
C PRO A 1100 28.49 36.26 -11.33
N LEU A 1101 28.78 35.12 -11.96
CA LEU A 1101 28.02 34.62 -13.11
C LEU A 1101 26.61 34.16 -12.72
N LEU A 1102 26.40 33.69 -11.49
CA LEU A 1102 25.10 33.20 -11.02
C LEU A 1102 24.21 34.33 -10.45
N GLY A 1103 24.82 35.41 -9.94
CA GLY A 1103 24.12 36.55 -9.34
C GLY A 1103 22.94 37.10 -10.18
N PRO A 1104 23.08 37.30 -11.50
CA PRO A 1104 21.97 37.77 -12.35
C PRO A 1104 20.75 36.84 -12.34
N PHE A 1105 20.94 35.52 -12.27
CA PHE A 1105 19.84 34.57 -12.21
C PHE A 1105 19.07 34.69 -10.88
N TRP A 1106 19.77 34.82 -9.75
CA TRP A 1106 19.10 34.98 -8.45
C TRP A 1106 18.39 36.33 -8.32
N ARG A 1107 18.93 37.41 -8.88
CA ARG A 1107 18.25 38.72 -8.94
C ARG A 1107 16.96 38.64 -9.75
N MET A 1108 16.99 38.01 -10.92
CA MET A 1108 15.79 37.77 -11.73
C MET A 1108 14.73 36.93 -10.98
N VAL A 1109 15.14 35.88 -10.25
CA VAL A 1109 14.22 35.08 -9.42
C VAL A 1109 13.66 35.92 -8.28
N HIS A 1110 14.48 36.74 -7.62
CA HIS A 1110 14.07 37.62 -6.53
C HIS A 1110 13.01 38.63 -6.98
N GLU A 1111 13.27 39.37 -8.06
CA GLU A 1111 12.32 40.30 -8.67
C GLU A 1111 11.01 39.59 -9.04
N GLY A 1112 11.10 38.40 -9.65
CA GLY A 1112 9.93 37.59 -9.98
C GLY A 1112 9.11 37.17 -8.75
N VAL A 1113 9.76 36.77 -7.65
CA VAL A 1113 9.09 36.42 -6.39
C VAL A 1113 8.39 37.64 -5.79
N CYS A 1114 9.08 38.79 -5.70
CA CYS A 1114 8.52 40.02 -5.15
C CYS A 1114 7.33 40.51 -5.98
N ASN A 1115 7.44 40.51 -7.31
CA ASN A 1115 6.39 40.98 -8.20
C ASN A 1115 5.15 40.06 -8.19
N ILE A 1116 5.35 38.74 -8.26
CA ILE A 1116 4.23 37.78 -8.33
C ILE A 1116 3.50 37.68 -6.99
N THR A 1117 4.23 37.72 -5.87
CA THR A 1117 3.63 37.47 -4.54
C THR A 1117 3.37 38.73 -3.73
N THR A 1118 3.76 39.90 -4.25
CA THR A 1118 3.72 41.20 -3.56
C THR A 1118 4.32 41.15 -2.16
N LEU A 1119 5.34 40.31 -1.96
CA LEU A 1119 6.06 40.17 -0.68
C LEU A 1119 7.38 40.91 -0.77
N ASP A 1120 7.67 41.72 0.24
CA ASP A 1120 9.00 42.26 0.45
C ASP A 1120 9.86 41.22 1.20
N VAL A 1121 10.85 40.67 0.51
CA VAL A 1121 11.68 39.57 1.03
C VAL A 1121 13.15 39.97 0.92
N THR A 1122 13.92 39.76 1.97
CA THR A 1122 15.36 40.06 1.96
C THR A 1122 16.12 39.23 0.92
N PHE A 1123 16.91 39.90 0.07
CA PHE A 1123 17.78 39.26 -0.91
C PHE A 1123 19.05 38.70 -0.25
N SER A 1124 18.91 37.55 0.44
CA SER A 1124 20.01 36.91 1.18
C SER A 1124 20.13 35.42 0.89
N ALA A 1125 21.33 34.87 1.10
CA ALA A 1125 21.58 33.44 0.97
C ALA A 1125 20.73 32.61 1.96
N SER A 1126 20.48 33.12 3.17
CA SER A 1126 19.64 32.46 4.17
C SER A 1126 18.18 32.32 3.68
N THR A 1127 17.61 33.35 3.07
CA THR A 1127 16.28 33.29 2.44
C THR A 1127 16.25 32.29 1.28
N TYR A 1128 17.17 32.41 0.33
CA TYR A 1128 17.08 31.69 -0.95
C TYR A 1128 17.74 30.31 -0.95
N LEU A 1129 18.57 29.94 0.03
CA LEU A 1129 19.14 28.59 0.21
C LEU A 1129 18.57 27.84 1.42
N LEU A 1130 18.29 28.51 2.54
CA LEU A 1130 17.71 27.88 3.75
C LEU A 1130 16.21 28.09 3.90
N LEU A 1131 15.57 28.90 3.05
CA LEU A 1131 14.12 29.20 3.11
C LEU A 1131 13.71 29.99 4.36
N HIS A 1132 14.61 30.82 4.90
CA HIS A 1132 14.33 31.71 6.04
C HIS A 1132 13.44 32.91 5.65
N PHE A 1133 12.19 32.65 5.27
CA PHE A 1133 11.21 33.72 5.06
C PHE A 1133 10.70 34.27 6.40
N PRO A 1134 10.40 35.57 6.52
CA PRO A 1134 9.94 36.20 7.76
C PRO A 1134 8.80 35.43 8.46
N THR A 1135 8.90 35.29 9.79
CA THR A 1135 7.96 34.55 10.65
C THR A 1135 6.63 35.28 10.84
N SER A 1136 6.60 36.59 10.64
CA SER A 1136 5.40 37.45 10.71
C SER A 1136 4.35 37.16 9.63
N ILE A 1137 4.67 36.34 8.62
CA ILE A 1137 3.81 36.10 7.46
C ILE A 1137 3.36 34.64 7.43
N LYS A 1138 2.11 34.37 7.81
CA LYS A 1138 1.42 33.06 7.67
C LYS A 1138 0.39 33.08 6.52
N THR A 1139 0.73 33.68 5.38
CA THR A 1139 -0.22 33.93 4.28
C THR A 1139 0.00 33.04 3.06
N MET A 1140 -1.02 32.92 2.20
CA MET A 1140 -0.96 32.23 0.89
C MET A 1140 0.23 32.67 0.03
N ARG A 1141 0.62 33.95 0.13
CA ARG A 1141 1.77 34.55 -0.56
C ARG A 1141 3.10 33.85 -0.22
N LYS A 1142 3.33 33.52 1.05
CA LYS A 1142 4.55 32.79 1.48
C LYS A 1142 4.61 31.39 0.87
N SER A 1143 3.45 30.75 0.73
CA SER A 1143 3.30 29.44 0.08
C SER A 1143 3.68 29.52 -1.41
N ALA A 1144 3.25 30.58 -2.11
CA ALA A 1144 3.60 30.81 -3.51
C ALA A 1144 5.10 31.13 -3.67
N ALA A 1145 5.64 32.06 -2.86
CA ALA A 1145 7.06 32.45 -2.89
C ALA A 1145 7.99 31.25 -2.66
N LEU A 1146 7.65 30.38 -1.70
CA LEU A 1146 8.36 29.14 -1.43
C LEU A 1146 8.46 28.25 -2.67
N ARG A 1147 7.37 28.06 -3.42
CA ARG A 1147 7.35 27.20 -4.62
C ARG A 1147 8.17 27.78 -5.76
N LEU A 1148 8.10 29.10 -5.97
CA LEU A 1148 8.90 29.81 -6.96
C LEU A 1148 10.40 29.67 -6.71
N VAL A 1149 10.83 29.82 -5.45
CA VAL A 1149 12.23 29.63 -5.04
C VAL A 1149 12.65 28.17 -5.16
N LEU A 1150 11.80 27.23 -4.74
CA LEU A 1150 12.08 25.79 -4.87
C LEU A 1150 12.28 25.38 -6.34
N ALA A 1151 11.50 25.91 -7.28
CA ALA A 1151 11.68 25.66 -8.71
C ALA A 1151 13.03 26.18 -9.22
N ALA A 1152 13.43 27.38 -8.82
CA ALA A 1152 14.74 27.95 -9.17
C ALA A 1152 15.91 27.09 -8.68
N ARG A 1153 15.85 26.60 -7.43
CA ARG A 1153 16.90 25.73 -6.85
C ARG A 1153 17.10 24.42 -7.60
N LEU A 1154 16.06 23.89 -8.26
CA LEU A 1154 16.16 22.65 -9.02
C LEU A 1154 16.99 22.80 -10.30
N LEU A 1155 17.12 24.02 -10.83
CA LEU A 1155 17.87 24.28 -12.06
C LEU A 1155 19.38 24.36 -11.84
N ILE A 1156 19.83 24.81 -10.67
CA ILE A 1156 21.26 24.98 -10.38
C ILE A 1156 22.03 23.64 -10.49
N PRO A 1157 21.58 22.52 -9.89
CA PRO A 1157 22.24 21.23 -10.01
C PRO A 1157 22.24 20.65 -11.44
N VAL A 1158 21.29 21.05 -12.30
CA VAL A 1158 21.28 20.61 -13.72
C VAL A 1158 22.51 21.15 -14.46
N HIS A 1159 22.96 22.34 -14.07
CA HIS A 1159 24.14 22.99 -14.61
C HIS A 1159 25.32 22.98 -13.62
N TRP A 1160 25.39 22.00 -12.71
CA TRP A 1160 26.31 22.02 -11.56
C TRP A 1160 27.78 22.24 -11.92
N LYS A 1161 28.27 21.56 -12.96
CA LYS A 1161 29.65 21.67 -13.47
C LYS A 1161 29.77 22.55 -14.73
N SER A 1162 28.68 23.15 -15.18
CA SER A 1162 28.64 23.92 -16.41
C SER A 1162 28.87 25.40 -16.14
N ARG A 1163 29.54 26.10 -17.07
CA ARG A 1163 29.62 27.57 -17.09
C ARG A 1163 28.28 28.22 -17.43
N THR A 1164 27.36 27.49 -18.06
CA THR A 1164 26.02 27.99 -18.42
C THR A 1164 25.15 28.21 -17.17
N ILE A 1165 24.43 29.34 -17.12
CA ILE A 1165 23.45 29.65 -16.07
C ILE A 1165 22.01 29.39 -16.55
N PRO A 1166 21.06 29.11 -15.63
CA PRO A 1166 19.67 28.93 -16.02
C PRO A 1166 19.05 30.25 -16.51
N SER A 1167 18.13 30.16 -17.48
CA SER A 1167 17.42 31.33 -18.03
C SER A 1167 16.01 31.51 -17.43
N LYS A 1168 15.40 32.69 -17.61
CA LYS A 1168 14.00 32.98 -17.22
C LYS A 1168 13.03 31.93 -17.74
N ARG A 1169 13.16 31.56 -19.03
CA ARG A 1169 12.31 30.55 -19.68
C ARG A 1169 12.43 29.17 -19.01
N MET A 1170 13.64 28.78 -18.59
CA MET A 1170 13.84 27.52 -17.87
C MET A 1170 13.18 27.53 -16.49
N TRP A 1171 13.25 28.66 -15.78
CA TRP A 1171 12.60 28.83 -14.48
C TRP A 1171 11.07 28.76 -14.60
N VAL A 1172 10.47 29.52 -15.52
CA VAL A 1172 9.01 29.48 -15.77
C VAL A 1172 8.54 28.07 -16.11
N ASN A 1173 9.24 27.35 -16.99
CA ASN A 1173 8.90 25.98 -17.34
C ASN A 1173 8.97 25.00 -16.14
N GLU A 1174 9.93 25.19 -15.23
CA GLU A 1174 10.06 24.34 -14.04
C GLU A 1174 8.99 24.68 -12.99
N VAL A 1175 8.56 25.94 -12.88
CA VAL A 1175 7.42 26.36 -12.05
C VAL A 1175 6.12 25.70 -12.55
N GLU A 1176 5.85 25.74 -13.85
CA GLU A 1176 4.68 25.08 -14.45
C GLU A 1176 4.68 23.57 -14.22
N ARG A 1177 5.86 22.95 -14.30
CA ARG A 1177 6.02 21.54 -14.00
C ARG A 1177 5.71 21.24 -12.52
N LEU A 1178 6.22 22.05 -11.60
CA LEU A 1178 5.95 21.92 -10.18
C LEU A 1178 4.45 22.09 -9.88
N ARG A 1179 3.78 23.07 -10.50
CA ARG A 1179 2.33 23.28 -10.42
C ARG A 1179 1.53 22.07 -10.85
N ALA A 1180 1.87 21.50 -12.00
CA ALA A 1180 1.15 20.36 -12.52
C ALA A 1180 1.31 19.10 -11.63
N VAL A 1181 2.47 18.92 -11.00
CA VAL A 1181 2.71 17.85 -10.01
C VAL A 1181 1.86 18.10 -8.75
N ASP A 1182 1.90 19.31 -8.20
CA ASP A 1182 1.15 19.68 -7.00
C ASP A 1182 -0.36 19.49 -7.20
N ARG A 1183 -0.90 19.87 -8.37
CA ARG A 1183 -2.30 19.66 -8.74
C ARG A 1183 -2.71 18.20 -8.69
N LEU A 1184 -1.89 17.32 -9.28
CA LEU A 1184 -2.17 15.89 -9.29
C LEU A 1184 -2.15 15.27 -7.90
N VAL A 1185 -1.23 15.73 -7.03
CA VAL A 1185 -1.20 15.28 -5.63
C VAL A 1185 -2.40 15.78 -4.85
N ALA A 1186 -2.85 17.01 -5.10
CA ALA A 1186 -4.03 17.59 -4.48
C ALA A 1186 -5.30 16.81 -4.85
N VAL A 1187 -5.46 16.46 -6.14
CA VAL A 1187 -6.56 15.60 -6.60
C VAL A 1187 -6.52 14.21 -5.95
N GLU A 1188 -5.33 13.58 -5.82
CA GLU A 1188 -5.21 12.29 -5.15
C GLU A 1188 -5.57 12.36 -3.65
N ARG A 1189 -5.40 13.53 -3.03
CA ARG A 1189 -5.59 13.74 -1.58
C ARG A 1189 -6.90 14.42 -1.20
N ASP A 1190 -7.71 14.80 -2.18
CA ASP A 1190 -8.93 15.58 -1.95
C ASP A 1190 -8.61 16.95 -1.29
N GLN A 1191 -7.57 17.63 -1.81
CA GLN A 1191 -7.04 18.90 -1.29
C GLN A 1191 -6.95 19.96 -2.39
N ILE A 1192 -7.94 19.99 -3.31
CA ILE A 1192 -7.93 20.89 -4.48
C ILE A 1192 -8.00 22.36 -4.05
N GLU A 1193 -8.81 22.69 -3.05
CA GLU A 1193 -8.89 24.05 -2.50
C GLU A 1193 -7.53 24.55 -2.02
N THR A 1194 -6.81 23.72 -1.24
CA THR A 1194 -5.47 24.04 -0.74
C THR A 1194 -4.44 24.19 -1.86
N PHE A 1195 -4.66 23.55 -3.01
CA PHE A 1195 -3.86 23.73 -4.21
C PHE A 1195 -4.15 25.07 -4.87
N CYS A 1196 -5.43 25.43 -5.05
CA CYS A 1196 -5.83 26.71 -5.62
C CYS A 1196 -5.25 27.88 -4.80
N ASP A 1197 -5.40 27.85 -3.48
CA ASP A 1197 -4.84 28.85 -2.57
C ASP A 1197 -3.33 29.02 -2.70
N ALA A 1198 -2.63 27.92 -2.95
CA ALA A 1198 -1.17 27.89 -3.04
C ALA A 1198 -0.61 28.41 -4.37
N TRP A 1199 -1.44 28.43 -5.43
CA TRP A 1199 -1.03 28.77 -6.80
C TRP A 1199 -1.75 29.99 -7.38
N ILE A 1200 -2.71 30.57 -6.66
CA ILE A 1200 -3.52 31.72 -7.11
C ILE A 1200 -2.68 32.86 -7.71
N TYR A 1201 -1.62 33.30 -7.02
CA TYR A 1201 -0.74 34.38 -7.48
C TYR A 1201 0.02 34.05 -8.78
N TRP A 1202 0.38 32.78 -8.96
CA TRP A 1202 1.01 32.34 -10.22
C TRP A 1202 -0.01 32.30 -11.36
N ASP A 1203 -1.23 31.87 -11.07
CA ASP A 1203 -2.31 31.78 -12.06
C ASP A 1203 -2.78 33.16 -12.51
N GLU A 1204 -2.84 34.14 -11.61
CA GLU A 1204 -3.07 35.56 -11.91
C GLU A 1204 -1.95 36.12 -12.80
N TYR A 1205 -0.68 35.89 -12.44
CA TYR A 1205 0.47 36.31 -13.25
C TYR A 1205 0.42 35.74 -14.69
N ARG A 1206 0.08 34.45 -14.83
CA ARG A 1206 -0.02 33.79 -16.15
C ARG A 1206 -1.22 34.26 -16.98
N SER A 1207 -2.31 34.64 -16.33
CA SER A 1207 -3.52 35.16 -16.99
C SER A 1207 -3.33 36.60 -17.48
N GLY A 1208 -2.54 37.40 -16.76
CA GLY A 1208 -2.12 38.74 -17.19
C GLY A 1208 -1.18 38.72 -18.41
N ASP A 1209 -0.19 37.82 -18.43
CA ASP A 1209 0.75 37.66 -19.56
C ASP A 1209 0.07 37.27 -20.90
N THR A 1210 -1.14 36.69 -20.86
CA THR A 1210 -1.92 36.37 -22.07
C THR A 1210 -2.69 37.57 -22.66
N ALA A 1211 -2.85 38.66 -21.91
CA ALA A 1211 -3.44 39.89 -22.44
C ALA A 1211 -2.42 40.71 -23.28
N ASP A 1212 -1.14 40.62 -22.95
CA ASP A 1212 -0.07 41.42 -23.59
C ASP A 1212 0.51 40.79 -24.88
N THR A 1213 -0.01 39.65 -25.34
CA THR A 1213 0.39 39.03 -26.62
C THR A 1213 -0.66 39.13 -27.73
N ILE A 1214 -1.77 39.86 -27.50
CA ILE A 1214 -2.77 40.20 -28.52
C ILE A 1214 -2.91 41.72 -28.62
N THR A 1215 -1.84 42.44 -28.95
CA THR A 1215 -1.96 43.78 -29.57
C THR A 1215 -0.73 44.06 -30.42
N SER A 1216 -0.86 43.85 -31.73
CA SER A 1216 -0.06 44.61 -32.70
C SER A 1216 -0.49 46.08 -32.65
N PRO A 1217 0.42 47.05 -32.86
CA PRO A 1217 0.15 48.46 -32.65
C PRO A 1217 -0.81 48.96 -33.73
N ARG A 1218 -2.02 49.39 -33.33
CA ARG A 1218 -2.83 50.28 -34.17
C ARG A 1218 -2.58 51.71 -33.73
N THR A 1219 -2.09 52.45 -34.71
CA THR A 1219 -1.86 53.89 -34.79
C THR A 1219 -2.98 54.73 -34.19
N ALA A 1220 -2.57 55.81 -33.55
CA ALA A 1220 -3.40 56.93 -33.11
C ALA A 1220 -4.14 57.59 -34.29
N ALA A 1221 -5.44 57.86 -34.12
CA ALA A 1221 -6.16 59.02 -34.65
C ALA A 1221 -7.59 59.09 -34.07
N ASP A 1222 -7.97 60.29 -33.65
CA ASP A 1222 -9.33 60.88 -33.50
C ASP A 1222 -10.27 60.31 -32.42
N ARG A 1223 -10.58 61.00 -31.30
CA ARG A 1223 -11.28 62.29 -31.09
C ARG A 1223 -12.57 62.44 -31.90
N GLY A 1224 -13.72 62.30 -31.21
CA GLY A 1224 -14.96 62.98 -31.60
C GLY A 1224 -16.24 62.17 -31.40
N VAL A 1225 -17.01 62.59 -30.38
CA VAL A 1225 -18.41 62.25 -30.03
C VAL A 1225 -18.65 60.97 -29.25
#